data_AF-A0A2V8K5S6-F1
#
_entry.id   AF-A0A2V8K5S6-F1
#
_cell.length_a   1.000
_cell.length_b   1.000
_cell.length_c   1.000
_cell.angle_alpha   90.00
_cell.angle_beta   90.00
_cell.angle_gamma   90.00
#
_symmetry.space_group_name_H-M   'P 1'
#
loop_
_entity.id
_entity.type
_entity.pdbx_description
1 polymer ?
#
loop_
_entity_poly.entity_id
_entity_poly.type
_entity_poly.pdbx_seq_one_letter_code
_entity_poly.pdbx_strand_id
1 'polypeptide(L)'
;MGKIANPLPTGDLTNVQFPMLNSHPKWMSDCQLNSRRKQGTLPNRFFFRMRIENWELNIGQILFLVLLVVLSVAAAHAETNPASKNPDQFICNTSLERTAVELALDQYHRQYRPRAFGSTVEAVTSDRGNVAVLEDDGTVITRPNPLDLTNSSITFTPAGTDAYTVVTQPGTFDDGTGSATTMSLGDDDSAQVSLPFPFVFYGTTYTSVFLNSDGNLTFKVSDVEISERNLSRVISGAPRIAPLFDDLNPLPPARISLEKLPDRVLFTWTDVGEWTSSGSRGHNTFQVVLNSNGLIRFNYQALDAGSAVVGIAPGQSANTVPALLDFTAQLTPVTVHGLMAEIFATSQEIDLAQVAQIFYRTHPDIYDGLIVFADFNVSLDNAFAFALPLRNSIRGIINTRPGTYDFGSGFGSGQSLSVLVNMGDLSRYPVDPRQVFLGTNNSLSILGQEFGHRWLAYLDIGTPSLLGRDASHWSFLHNTFGSVVEGNEIEDLGNGDFRTVAATIRYSPLDQYVMGLRPASQVAPWFVVANPVLPTTFPTAFPLQCRSLQRLPACAPFVGLQFSGTRRNVTIDEIISLAGPRVPSFEQAQKDFRVAFILVTQRGQAPKTSSLQSLDAFRTQWQSFFMDAVENRGTMNTELASVGTEFRTDITANGSHRIQTLGTANSVQVGYSVLDSALGVSVLRFTSGSDIRSEVAVPAATFGTSFTVYAARTDQTSTGMAIVNTGASTAFITAQLSDGRRTSIQLPARSQRSQFIHELFPDIGFSFSGSASLTSNVPIGILGLRGTLNELHEFIMTIVPVTSGSTTTEVTVFPQIADGSGYVTELILLNPASTMISGTLQFSFSVATDRGTNTTFPYEIPPAGVWRLKTQGAQSDVHAGFASLTPANGNVVPEATAVLKRSTGTNLNFEAGVPAARALTRGETFAIRNVTYRTAIAIANRGSSADVRLTAYRSDGTTASPAKTISLASSSQRAAFLDELIPELPPDFEGTVMLDSTSPVYAITLRTLVNASGAFLMTTMPLIDPSQPASSQTSYFPQLVDGGNYTTEFLLLNGSAATARLQFFNTEGEPLAVTFR
;
A
#
# COMPACT_ATOMS: atom_id res chain seq x y z
N MET A 1 58.32 -32.01 -14.11
CA MET A 1 58.40 -30.59 -14.54
C MET A 1 57.11 -30.30 -15.29
N GLY A 2 56.27 -29.32 -14.97
CA GLY A 2 56.36 -28.24 -13.98
C GLY A 2 55.67 -26.99 -14.53
N LYS A 3 54.96 -26.25 -13.64
CA LYS A 3 54.11 -25.05 -13.90
C LYS A 3 52.83 -25.32 -14.70
N ILE A 4 51.67 -24.71 -14.43
CA ILE A 4 51.19 -23.87 -13.30
C ILE A 4 49.70 -24.21 -13.06
N ALA A 5 49.21 -24.08 -11.83
CA ALA A 5 47.79 -23.87 -11.53
C ALA A 5 47.71 -22.72 -10.51
N ASN A 6 46.97 -21.65 -10.83
CA ASN A 6 46.75 -20.55 -9.89
C ASN A 6 45.70 -20.95 -8.85
N PRO A 7 45.87 -20.62 -7.56
CA PRO A 7 44.83 -20.81 -6.57
C PRO A 7 43.67 -19.83 -6.82
N LEU A 8 42.44 -20.31 -6.66
CA LEU A 8 41.26 -19.47 -6.57
C LEU A 8 41.39 -18.54 -5.33
N PRO A 9 40.94 -17.28 -5.40
CA PRO A 9 40.95 -16.41 -4.23
C PRO A 9 40.03 -16.98 -3.14
N THR A 10 40.55 -17.11 -1.92
CA THR A 10 39.72 -17.25 -0.73
C THR A 10 38.89 -15.98 -0.58
N GLY A 11 37.63 -16.03 -0.99
CA GLY A 11 36.70 -14.91 -0.88
C GLY A 11 36.49 -14.49 0.57
N ASP A 12 36.79 -13.24 0.88
CA ASP A 12 36.54 -12.62 2.18
C ASP A 12 35.03 -12.38 2.33
N LEU A 13 34.35 -13.25 3.08
CA LEU A 13 32.88 -13.28 3.23
C LEU A 13 32.38 -12.42 4.42
N THR A 14 33.19 -11.49 4.91
CA THR A 14 32.98 -10.89 6.25
C THR A 14 31.91 -9.80 6.38
N ASN A 15 31.31 -9.27 5.30
CA ASN A 15 30.39 -8.11 5.39
C ASN A 15 29.10 -8.13 4.55
N VAL A 16 28.86 -9.11 3.66
CA VAL A 16 27.75 -9.01 2.68
C VAL A 16 26.55 -9.92 3.01
N GLN A 17 26.66 -10.81 4.02
CA GLN A 17 25.59 -11.77 4.37
C GLN A 17 24.97 -11.60 5.76
N PHE A 18 25.49 -10.71 6.62
CA PHE A 18 25.04 -10.57 8.01
C PHE A 18 24.83 -9.11 8.44
N PRO A 19 23.79 -8.43 7.96
CA PRO A 19 23.74 -6.97 8.03
C PRO A 19 23.05 -6.43 9.29
N MET A 20 22.63 -7.28 10.24
CA MET A 20 22.09 -6.86 11.54
C MET A 20 23.12 -6.26 12.50
N LEU A 21 24.42 -6.45 12.25
CA LEU A 21 25.48 -6.19 13.23
C LEU A 21 26.70 -5.44 12.63
N ASN A 22 26.55 -4.30 11.93
CA ASN A 22 27.58 -3.24 11.80
C ASN A 22 27.10 -2.01 11.02
N SER A 23 27.84 -0.89 11.10
CA SER A 23 27.47 0.44 10.56
C SER A 23 28.60 1.16 9.76
N HIS A 24 28.17 2.15 8.96
CA HIS A 24 28.92 3.23 8.25
C HIS A 24 29.08 3.13 6.72
N PRO A 25 28.83 4.27 6.05
CA PRO A 25 29.80 4.89 5.14
C PRO A 25 30.14 6.33 5.55
N LYS A 26 31.36 6.79 5.25
CA LYS A 26 31.80 8.21 5.36
C LYS A 26 32.40 8.71 4.05
N TRP A 27 32.39 10.04 3.88
CA TRP A 27 32.87 10.85 2.73
C TRP A 27 31.90 10.82 1.53
N MET A 28 31.53 11.92 0.87
CA MET A 28 32.03 13.32 0.89
C MET A 28 30.93 14.37 1.14
N SER A 29 31.35 15.58 1.52
CA SER A 29 30.50 16.75 1.75
C SER A 29 30.72 17.87 0.71
N ASP A 30 29.87 18.89 0.81
CA ASP A 30 30.07 20.29 0.39
C ASP A 30 29.82 20.73 -1.06
N CYS A 31 28.71 21.46 -1.21
CA CYS A 31 28.76 22.82 -1.76
C CYS A 31 27.78 23.74 -1.00
N GLN A 32 28.29 24.51 -0.03
CA GLN A 32 27.61 25.72 0.44
C GLN A 32 27.86 26.88 -0.54
N LEU A 33 26.86 27.77 -0.71
CA LEU A 33 27.12 29.14 -1.15
C LEU A 33 26.28 30.14 -0.34
N ASN A 34 27.00 31.06 0.32
CA ASN A 34 26.45 32.14 1.13
C ASN A 34 25.89 33.29 0.26
N SER A 35 24.85 34.02 0.70
CA SER A 35 25.05 35.39 1.26
C SER A 35 23.78 36.26 1.49
N ARG A 36 23.56 36.60 2.78
CA ARG A 36 23.29 37.94 3.39
C ARG A 36 22.45 39.05 2.69
N ARG A 37 21.53 39.59 3.51
CA ARG A 37 21.04 41.01 3.63
C ARG A 37 20.05 41.50 2.53
N LYS A 38 19.12 42.45 2.78
CA LYS A 38 18.94 43.43 3.88
C LYS A 38 17.45 43.90 4.04
N GLN A 39 17.19 44.67 5.10
CA GLN A 39 15.90 45.23 5.57
C GLN A 39 15.18 46.24 4.64
N GLY A 40 13.86 46.42 4.86
CA GLY A 40 13.07 47.61 4.49
C GLY A 40 11.70 47.63 5.21
N THR A 41 11.22 48.79 5.69
CA THR A 41 10.06 48.91 6.62
C THR A 41 9.13 50.11 6.35
N LEU A 42 7.80 49.86 6.33
CA LEU A 42 6.70 50.75 6.82
C LEU A 42 6.49 52.16 6.16
N PRO A 43 5.42 52.94 6.46
CA PRO A 43 4.05 52.66 6.96
C PRO A 43 2.90 53.47 6.24
N ASN A 44 1.67 53.40 6.82
CA ASN A 44 0.52 54.35 6.80
C ASN A 44 -0.75 53.86 6.07
N ARG A 45 -1.87 53.56 6.77
CA ARG A 45 -2.84 54.41 7.53
C ARG A 45 -3.86 55.12 6.62
N PHE A 46 -5.16 54.81 6.80
CA PHE A 46 -6.15 55.75 7.36
C PHE A 46 -7.44 55.03 7.81
N PHE A 47 -8.22 55.70 8.67
CA PHE A 47 -9.46 55.20 9.30
C PHE A 47 -10.70 55.61 8.50
N PHE A 48 -11.83 54.91 8.68
CA PHE A 48 -13.03 55.54 9.27
C PHE A 48 -13.96 54.52 9.93
N ARG A 49 -14.73 54.98 10.91
CA ARG A 49 -15.63 54.21 11.78
C ARG A 49 -16.95 54.97 11.88
N MET A 50 -18.09 54.30 11.74
CA MET A 50 -19.33 54.71 12.42
C MET A 50 -20.33 53.56 12.50
N ARG A 51 -21.35 53.73 13.35
CA ARG A 51 -22.15 52.68 14.00
C ARG A 51 -23.54 53.27 14.32
N ILE A 52 -24.50 52.41 14.68
CA ILE A 52 -25.71 52.64 15.52
C ILE A 52 -27.07 52.47 14.79
N GLU A 53 -27.59 51.24 14.92
CA GLU A 53 -28.89 50.84 15.54
C GLU A 53 -30.29 51.17 14.95
N ASN A 54 -31.07 50.08 14.88
CA ASN A 54 -32.53 49.93 15.10
C ASN A 54 -33.46 50.50 13.98
N TRP A 55 -34.58 49.85 13.63
CA TRP A 55 -35.75 49.52 14.47
C TRP A 55 -36.36 48.12 14.22
N GLU A 56 -37.15 47.65 15.20
CA GLU A 56 -37.98 46.44 15.13
C GLU A 56 -39.38 46.71 14.55
N LEU A 57 -40.03 45.68 13.98
CA LEU A 57 -41.41 45.34 14.36
C LEU A 57 -41.73 43.87 14.02
N ASN A 58 -42.32 43.17 14.97
CA ASN A 58 -42.53 41.73 14.95
C ASN A 58 -44.03 41.43 14.96
N ILE A 59 -44.53 40.69 13.95
CA ILE A 59 -45.87 40.08 13.96
C ILE A 59 -45.73 38.59 13.64
N GLY A 60 -45.04 37.89 14.54
CA GLY A 60 -45.09 36.44 14.64
C GLY A 60 -46.48 35.96 15.06
N GLN A 61 -47.36 35.69 14.10
CA GLN A 61 -48.52 34.80 14.26
C GLN A 61 -49.07 34.23 12.93
N ILE A 62 -48.67 34.77 11.77
CA ILE A 62 -49.04 34.23 10.44
C ILE A 62 -47.92 33.33 9.86
N LEU A 63 -46.67 33.53 10.27
CA LEU A 63 -45.51 32.79 9.76
C LEU A 63 -45.43 31.32 10.21
N PHE A 64 -46.03 30.93 11.34
CA PHE A 64 -45.80 29.60 11.91
C PHE A 64 -46.50 28.45 11.14
N LEU A 65 -47.56 28.74 10.37
CA LEU A 65 -48.21 27.75 9.51
C LEU A 65 -47.70 27.74 8.07
N VAL A 66 -47.28 28.89 7.52
CA VAL A 66 -46.72 28.95 6.16
C VAL A 66 -45.29 28.40 6.13
N LEU A 67 -44.47 28.68 7.16
CA LEU A 67 -43.11 28.16 7.22
C LEU A 67 -43.07 26.62 7.32
N LEU A 68 -44.06 25.99 7.97
CA LEU A 68 -44.15 24.53 8.09
C LEU A 68 -44.55 23.82 6.78
N VAL A 69 -45.28 24.51 5.89
CA VAL A 69 -45.64 23.99 4.55
C VAL A 69 -44.57 24.33 3.49
N VAL A 70 -43.84 25.44 3.64
CA VAL A 70 -42.74 25.80 2.73
C VAL A 70 -41.45 25.04 3.08
N LEU A 71 -41.13 24.81 4.36
CA LEU A 71 -39.98 23.97 4.76
C LEU A 71 -40.16 22.47 4.49
N SER A 72 -41.39 22.00 4.24
CA SER A 72 -41.66 20.61 3.84
C SER A 72 -41.75 20.40 2.32
N VAL A 73 -41.68 21.47 1.51
CA VAL A 73 -41.70 21.40 0.03
C VAL A 73 -40.39 21.91 -0.59
N ALA A 74 -39.66 22.81 0.09
CA ALA A 74 -38.34 23.29 -0.35
C ALA A 74 -37.17 22.33 0.01
N ALA A 75 -37.41 21.28 0.80
CA ALA A 75 -36.42 20.27 1.18
C ALA A 75 -36.63 18.90 0.49
N ALA A 76 -37.52 18.84 -0.51
CA ALA A 76 -37.92 17.60 -1.20
C ALA A 76 -37.76 17.66 -2.73
N HIS A 77 -37.06 18.69 -3.25
CA HIS A 77 -36.75 18.86 -4.68
C HIS A 77 -35.25 18.71 -4.99
N ALA A 78 -34.50 18.05 -4.11
CA ALA A 78 -33.40 17.22 -4.57
C ALA A 78 -34.04 15.96 -5.17
N GLU A 79 -34.47 16.03 -6.42
CA GLU A 79 -34.76 14.82 -7.17
C GLU A 79 -33.47 14.02 -7.26
N THR A 80 -33.33 13.02 -6.39
CA THR A 80 -32.58 11.81 -6.71
C THR A 80 -33.32 11.13 -7.85
N ASN A 81 -33.21 11.72 -9.05
CA ASN A 81 -33.86 11.25 -10.24
C ASN A 81 -33.39 9.80 -10.43
N PRO A 82 -34.29 8.79 -10.39
CA PRO A 82 -33.92 7.42 -10.70
C PRO A 82 -33.81 7.26 -12.23
N ALA A 83 -33.05 8.17 -12.84
CA ALA A 83 -32.55 8.03 -14.20
C ALA A 83 -31.81 6.70 -14.27
N SER A 84 -32.08 5.97 -15.34
CA SER A 84 -31.76 4.55 -15.52
C SER A 84 -30.40 4.12 -14.94
N LYS A 85 -30.42 3.16 -14.01
CA LYS A 85 -29.23 2.41 -13.56
C LYS A 85 -28.73 1.44 -14.65
N ASN A 86 -28.50 1.96 -15.86
CA ASN A 86 -28.02 1.16 -16.97
C ASN A 86 -26.49 1.25 -17.04
N PRO A 87 -25.74 0.15 -16.80
CA PRO A 87 -24.28 0.16 -16.89
C PRO A 87 -23.77 0.56 -18.29
N ASP A 88 -24.55 0.38 -19.35
CA ASP A 88 -24.21 0.77 -20.74
C ASP A 88 -24.20 2.30 -20.97
N GLN A 89 -24.65 3.12 -20.01
CA GLN A 89 -24.67 4.58 -20.12
C GLN A 89 -23.39 5.25 -19.61
N PHE A 90 -22.54 4.53 -18.87
CA PHE A 90 -21.29 5.06 -18.36
C PHE A 90 -20.14 4.81 -19.33
N ILE A 91 -19.24 5.78 -19.43
CA ILE A 91 -17.95 5.68 -20.14
C ILE A 91 -16.89 5.36 -19.10
N CYS A 92 -15.86 4.56 -19.44
CA CYS A 92 -14.86 4.15 -18.46
C CYS A 92 -13.84 5.25 -18.10
N ASN A 93 -13.51 6.13 -19.05
CA ASN A 93 -12.50 7.20 -18.94
C ASN A 93 -11.07 6.77 -18.54
N THR A 94 -10.81 5.46 -18.32
CA THR A 94 -9.49 4.90 -18.02
C THR A 94 -8.57 4.81 -19.25
N SER A 95 -7.59 5.71 -19.32
CA SER A 95 -6.58 5.76 -20.40
C SER A 95 -5.24 6.33 -19.94
N LEU A 96 -4.17 6.06 -20.71
CA LEU A 96 -2.86 6.68 -20.50
C LEU A 96 -2.92 8.17 -20.84
N GLU A 97 -3.72 8.50 -21.84
CA GLU A 97 -4.07 9.83 -22.27
C GLU A 97 -4.72 10.62 -21.11
N ARG A 98 -5.71 10.05 -20.39
CA ARG A 98 -6.30 10.70 -19.20
C ARG A 98 -5.22 10.97 -18.14
N THR A 99 -4.28 10.05 -17.91
CA THR A 99 -3.16 10.28 -16.98
C THR A 99 -2.30 11.49 -17.37
N ALA A 100 -2.03 11.68 -18.67
CA ALA A 100 -1.31 12.85 -19.16
C ALA A 100 -2.15 14.14 -19.09
N VAL A 101 -3.47 14.07 -19.27
CA VAL A 101 -4.42 15.19 -19.09
C VAL A 101 -4.46 15.67 -17.64
N GLU A 102 -4.59 14.75 -16.68
CA GLU A 102 -4.63 15.06 -15.24
C GLU A 102 -3.37 15.80 -14.79
N LEU A 103 -2.19 15.38 -15.25
CA LEU A 103 -0.92 16.07 -14.97
C LEU A 103 -0.82 17.46 -15.61
N ALA A 104 -1.45 17.68 -16.77
CA ALA A 104 -1.50 18.99 -17.39
C ALA A 104 -2.47 19.94 -16.68
N LEU A 105 -3.63 19.42 -16.25
CA LEU A 105 -4.61 20.15 -15.45
C LEU A 105 -4.02 20.61 -14.12
N ASP A 106 -3.33 19.72 -13.40
CA ASP A 106 -2.58 20.07 -12.19
C ASP A 106 -1.57 21.20 -12.43
N GLN A 107 -0.73 21.10 -13.47
CA GLN A 107 0.24 22.13 -13.82
C GLN A 107 -0.44 23.48 -14.14
N TYR A 108 -1.53 23.45 -14.90
CA TYR A 108 -2.34 24.61 -15.25
C TYR A 108 -2.95 25.26 -13.99
N HIS A 109 -3.57 24.48 -13.12
CA HIS A 109 -4.13 24.97 -11.86
C HIS A 109 -3.08 25.63 -10.97
N ARG A 110 -1.88 25.03 -10.83
CA ARG A 110 -0.78 25.65 -10.08
C ARG A 110 -0.30 26.96 -10.68
N GLN A 111 -0.23 27.05 -12.01
CA GLN A 111 0.29 28.22 -12.71
C GLN A 111 -0.67 29.42 -12.67
N TYR A 112 -1.95 29.18 -12.97
CA TYR A 112 -2.93 30.26 -13.16
C TYR A 112 -3.83 30.51 -11.95
N ARG A 113 -3.91 29.57 -10.99
CA ARG A 113 -4.75 29.68 -9.78
C ARG A 113 -3.92 29.49 -8.50
N PRO A 114 -2.85 30.30 -8.28
CA PRO A 114 -2.00 30.16 -7.11
C PRO A 114 -2.78 30.31 -5.80
N ARG A 115 -2.32 29.60 -4.76
CA ARG A 115 -2.87 29.59 -3.40
C ARG A 115 -3.43 30.94 -2.98
N ALA A 116 -4.66 30.96 -2.48
CA ALA A 116 -5.23 32.13 -1.81
C ALA A 116 -4.27 32.57 -0.68
N PHE A 117 -3.66 33.75 -0.85
CA PHE A 117 -2.68 34.31 0.08
C PHE A 117 -3.32 34.49 1.46
N GLY A 118 -3.05 33.53 2.36
CA GLY A 118 -3.68 33.49 3.69
C GLY A 118 -3.54 32.16 4.44
N SER A 119 -3.35 31.02 3.75
CA SER A 119 -3.13 29.75 4.47
C SER A 119 -1.71 29.64 5.02
N THR A 120 -1.57 29.70 6.34
CA THR A 120 -0.38 29.21 7.08
C THR A 120 -0.53 27.75 7.52
N VAL A 121 -1.61 27.08 7.09
CA VAL A 121 -1.87 25.67 7.35
C VAL A 121 -1.41 24.90 6.11
N GLU A 122 -0.42 24.03 6.28
CA GLU A 122 -0.12 23.00 5.29
C GLU A 122 -1.24 21.95 5.31
N ALA A 123 -1.62 21.45 4.13
CA ALA A 123 -2.48 20.28 4.05
C ALA A 123 -1.77 19.08 4.69
N VAL A 124 -2.27 18.65 5.84
CA VAL A 124 -1.80 17.46 6.58
C VAL A 124 -2.91 16.42 6.49
N THR A 125 -2.59 15.21 6.01
CA THR A 125 -3.54 14.09 6.08
C THR A 125 -3.80 13.75 7.54
N SER A 126 -5.07 13.55 7.90
CA SER A 126 -5.48 13.27 9.28
C SER A 126 -6.08 11.87 9.35
N ASP A 127 -5.23 10.87 9.56
CA ASP A 127 -5.63 9.48 9.44
C ASP A 127 -6.67 9.08 10.50
N ARG A 128 -7.60 8.21 10.11
CA ARG A 128 -8.70 7.70 10.95
C ARG A 128 -8.69 6.18 10.86
N GLY A 129 -7.92 5.55 11.74
CA GLY A 129 -7.58 4.14 11.58
C GLY A 129 -6.74 3.95 10.32
N ASN A 130 -7.23 3.15 9.38
CA ASN A 130 -6.55 2.87 8.11
C ASN A 130 -7.16 3.62 6.91
N VAL A 131 -7.89 4.72 7.16
CA VAL A 131 -8.39 5.64 6.13
C VAL A 131 -7.64 6.97 6.25
N ALA A 132 -7.00 7.41 5.17
CA ALA A 132 -6.30 8.69 5.12
C ALA A 132 -7.32 9.79 4.79
N VAL A 133 -7.57 10.72 5.72
CA VAL A 133 -8.50 11.84 5.46
C VAL A 133 -7.72 13.03 4.95
N LEU A 134 -8.14 13.59 3.82
CA LEU A 134 -7.48 14.68 3.13
C LEU A 134 -8.46 15.85 2.97
N GLU A 135 -8.27 16.91 3.76
CA GLU A 135 -9.06 18.13 3.66
C GLU A 135 -8.53 19.03 2.53
N ASP A 136 -9.41 19.54 1.67
CA ASP A 136 -9.04 20.49 0.61
C ASP A 136 -8.43 21.79 1.18
N ASP A 137 -7.18 22.08 0.80
CA ASP A 137 -6.51 23.36 1.13
C ASP A 137 -6.83 24.49 0.12
N GLY A 138 -7.68 24.21 -0.86
CA GLY A 138 -8.00 25.04 -2.01
C GLY A 138 -7.17 24.68 -3.26
N THR A 139 -6.45 23.56 -3.25
CA THR A 139 -5.74 23.00 -4.41
C THR A 139 -6.18 21.58 -4.79
N VAL A 140 -7.09 20.96 -4.02
CA VAL A 140 -7.52 19.57 -4.23
C VAL A 140 -8.84 19.51 -4.99
N ILE A 141 -9.76 20.42 -4.68
CA ILE A 141 -11.02 20.54 -5.41
C ILE A 141 -10.83 21.59 -6.50
N THR A 142 -10.94 21.16 -7.76
CA THR A 142 -10.83 22.06 -8.90
C THR A 142 -12.03 23.01 -8.92
N ARG A 143 -11.80 24.25 -9.35
CA ARG A 143 -12.89 25.22 -9.56
C ARG A 143 -13.36 25.12 -11.01
N PRO A 144 -14.67 25.27 -11.29
CA PRO A 144 -15.17 25.36 -12.65
C PRO A 144 -14.36 26.34 -13.52
N ASN A 145 -14.21 25.99 -14.79
CA ASN A 145 -13.73 26.89 -15.84
C ASN A 145 -14.88 27.08 -16.84
N PRO A 146 -15.87 27.94 -16.54
CA PRO A 146 -17.00 28.14 -17.44
C PRO A 146 -16.53 28.79 -18.75
N LEU A 147 -17.17 28.43 -19.86
CA LEU A 147 -16.84 28.92 -21.20
C LEU A 147 -17.06 30.45 -21.29
N ASP A 148 -15.97 31.20 -21.40
CA ASP A 148 -15.95 32.68 -21.32
C ASP A 148 -15.47 33.36 -22.62
N LEU A 149 -15.29 32.59 -23.70
CA LEU A 149 -14.81 33.03 -25.00
C LEU A 149 -15.80 33.88 -25.83
N THR A 150 -17.03 34.10 -25.35
CA THR A 150 -18.09 34.82 -26.08
C THR A 150 -17.67 36.24 -26.47
N ASN A 151 -17.85 36.61 -27.75
CA ASN A 151 -17.35 37.88 -28.33
C ASN A 151 -15.82 38.02 -28.33
N SER A 152 -15.08 36.92 -28.44
CA SER A 152 -13.62 36.92 -28.66
C SER A 152 -13.21 36.28 -30.00
N SER A 153 -11.98 36.53 -30.42
CA SER A 153 -11.31 35.87 -31.53
C SER A 153 -9.92 35.40 -31.10
N ILE A 154 -9.62 34.10 -31.23
CA ILE A 154 -8.30 33.52 -30.96
C ILE A 154 -7.56 33.35 -32.29
N THR A 155 -6.34 33.88 -32.41
CA THR A 155 -5.50 33.76 -33.61
C THR A 155 -4.27 32.90 -33.35
N PHE A 156 -4.08 31.86 -34.15
CA PHE A 156 -2.89 31.01 -34.17
C PHE A 156 -2.09 31.29 -35.44
N THR A 157 -0.90 31.87 -35.28
CA THR A 157 0.02 32.19 -36.39
C THR A 157 1.17 31.18 -36.41
N PRO A 158 1.45 30.49 -37.53
CA PRO A 158 2.58 29.55 -37.60
C PRO A 158 3.91 30.20 -37.18
N ALA A 159 4.62 29.56 -36.25
CA ALA A 159 5.90 30.03 -35.70
C ALA A 159 7.06 29.03 -35.89
N GLY A 160 6.77 27.85 -36.44
CA GLY A 160 7.72 26.78 -36.73
C GLY A 160 7.05 25.59 -37.40
N THR A 161 7.74 24.45 -37.47
CA THR A 161 7.12 23.18 -37.89
C THR A 161 6.24 22.57 -36.81
N ASP A 162 6.49 22.90 -35.54
CA ASP A 162 5.86 22.33 -34.35
C ASP A 162 5.23 23.39 -33.44
N ALA A 163 5.21 24.66 -33.83
CA ALA A 163 4.87 25.78 -32.97
C ALA A 163 3.96 26.83 -33.63
N TYR A 164 3.10 27.44 -32.81
CA TYR A 164 2.24 28.56 -33.18
C TYR A 164 2.37 29.70 -32.16
N THR A 165 2.23 30.93 -32.63
CA THR A 165 2.05 32.12 -31.80
C THR A 165 0.56 32.39 -31.63
N VAL A 166 0.10 32.38 -30.39
CA VAL A 166 -1.30 32.53 -29.97
C VAL A 166 -1.54 33.93 -29.42
N VAL A 167 -2.67 34.56 -29.81
CA VAL A 167 -3.18 35.79 -29.19
C VAL A 167 -4.71 35.86 -29.30
N THR A 168 -5.35 36.33 -28.23
CA THR A 168 -6.80 36.55 -28.16
C THR A 168 -7.13 38.04 -28.25
N GLN A 169 -8.17 38.37 -29.01
CA GLN A 169 -8.60 39.73 -29.31
C GLN A 169 -10.13 39.85 -29.26
N PRO A 170 -10.71 41.07 -29.21
CA PRO A 170 -12.15 41.25 -29.35
C PRO A 170 -12.70 40.61 -30.64
N GLY A 171 -13.83 39.92 -30.51
CA GLY A 171 -14.39 39.04 -31.53
C GLY A 171 -14.77 39.78 -32.81
N THR A 172 -14.29 39.27 -33.94
CA THR A 172 -14.68 39.73 -35.27
C THR A 172 -14.94 38.52 -36.16
N PHE A 173 -16.21 38.22 -36.42
CA PHE A 173 -16.60 37.21 -37.41
C PHE A 173 -16.14 37.63 -38.81
N ASP A 174 -15.80 36.64 -39.64
CA ASP A 174 -15.61 36.84 -41.06
C ASP A 174 -16.95 36.63 -41.76
N ASP A 175 -17.55 37.71 -42.27
CA ASP A 175 -18.81 37.70 -43.03
C ASP A 175 -18.67 37.03 -44.42
N GLY A 176 -17.44 36.67 -44.81
CA GLY A 176 -17.14 36.00 -46.07
C GLY A 176 -17.45 36.87 -47.29
N THR A 177 -18.12 36.29 -48.29
CA THR A 177 -18.69 37.03 -49.43
C THR A 177 -20.19 36.78 -49.62
N GLY A 178 -20.81 36.08 -48.66
CA GLY A 178 -22.21 35.64 -48.76
C GLY A 178 -22.42 34.44 -49.68
N SER A 179 -21.35 33.69 -50.04
CA SER A 179 -21.43 32.49 -50.90
C SER A 179 -21.39 31.16 -50.12
N ALA A 180 -21.52 31.22 -48.79
CA ALA A 180 -21.53 30.07 -47.91
C ALA A 180 -22.60 29.03 -48.29
N THR A 181 -22.20 27.76 -48.34
CA THR A 181 -23.07 26.62 -48.59
C THR A 181 -23.38 25.89 -47.28
N THR A 182 -24.66 25.64 -46.99
CA THR A 182 -25.06 24.80 -45.85
C THR A 182 -24.69 23.34 -46.10
N MET A 183 -24.04 22.73 -45.11
CA MET A 183 -23.66 21.32 -45.12
C MET A 183 -24.76 20.51 -44.42
N SER A 184 -25.17 19.40 -45.02
CA SER A 184 -26.11 18.46 -44.42
C SER A 184 -25.34 17.44 -43.59
N LEU A 185 -25.09 17.78 -42.32
CA LEU A 185 -24.49 16.90 -41.32
C LEU A 185 -25.52 16.57 -40.25
N GLY A 186 -25.56 15.31 -39.84
CA GLY A 186 -26.32 14.85 -38.67
C GLY A 186 -25.54 14.99 -37.36
N ASP A 187 -26.04 14.27 -36.36
CA ASP A 187 -25.38 13.92 -35.11
C ASP A 187 -24.24 12.93 -35.39
N ASP A 188 -23.09 13.03 -34.71
CA ASP A 188 -21.89 12.21 -34.93
C ASP A 188 -21.41 12.11 -36.41
N ASP A 189 -21.54 13.17 -37.22
CA ASP A 189 -21.40 13.12 -38.69
C ASP A 189 -20.23 13.94 -39.26
N SER A 190 -19.75 13.57 -40.45
CA SER A 190 -18.53 14.11 -41.07
C SER A 190 -18.59 14.25 -42.60
N ALA A 191 -18.13 15.39 -43.11
CA ALA A 191 -18.00 15.65 -44.55
C ALA A 191 -16.55 15.99 -44.93
N GLN A 192 -16.01 15.29 -45.94
CA GLN A 192 -14.70 15.63 -46.49
C GLN A 192 -14.76 16.87 -47.40
N VAL A 193 -13.93 17.86 -47.11
CA VAL A 193 -13.83 19.14 -47.83
C VAL A 193 -12.47 19.26 -48.50
N SER A 194 -12.44 19.34 -49.83
CA SER A 194 -11.24 19.72 -50.59
C SER A 194 -10.94 21.21 -50.43
N LEU A 195 -9.70 21.53 -50.06
CA LEU A 195 -9.23 22.90 -49.83
C LEU A 195 -8.84 23.56 -51.16
N PRO A 196 -9.10 24.88 -51.34
CA PRO A 196 -8.75 25.61 -52.57
C PRO A 196 -7.24 25.91 -52.69
N PHE A 197 -6.47 25.69 -51.62
CA PHE A 197 -5.01 25.83 -51.56
C PHE A 197 -4.42 24.72 -50.67
N PRO A 198 -3.13 24.37 -50.80
CA PRO A 198 -2.44 23.52 -49.85
C PRO A 198 -2.32 24.22 -48.49
N PHE A 199 -2.80 23.59 -47.42
CA PHE A 199 -2.77 24.13 -46.06
C PHE A 199 -1.68 23.43 -45.24
N VAL A 200 -0.77 24.19 -44.63
CA VAL A 200 0.30 23.64 -43.79
C VAL A 200 -0.11 23.71 -42.33
N PHE A 201 -0.19 22.55 -41.68
CA PHE A 201 -0.57 22.39 -40.28
C PHE A 201 0.45 21.49 -39.57
N TYR A 202 1.10 22.00 -38.53
CA TYR A 202 2.24 21.35 -37.84
C TYR A 202 3.25 20.73 -38.83
N GLY A 203 3.77 21.56 -39.74
CA GLY A 203 4.77 21.18 -40.74
C GLY A 203 4.29 20.23 -41.84
N THR A 204 3.07 19.70 -41.75
CA THR A 204 2.49 18.76 -42.72
C THR A 204 1.55 19.50 -43.67
N THR A 205 1.66 19.23 -44.97
CA THR A 205 0.79 19.83 -45.99
C THR A 205 -0.45 18.97 -46.24
N TYR A 206 -1.61 19.61 -46.25
CA TYR A 206 -2.92 19.00 -46.47
C TYR A 206 -3.65 19.66 -47.65
N THR A 207 -4.37 18.85 -48.43
CA THR A 207 -5.22 19.30 -49.55
C THR A 207 -6.71 19.08 -49.31
N SER A 208 -7.06 18.41 -48.22
CA SER A 208 -8.43 18.22 -47.74
C SER A 208 -8.45 18.17 -46.22
N VAL A 209 -9.63 18.43 -45.66
CA VAL A 209 -9.94 18.36 -44.23
C VAL A 209 -11.32 17.73 -44.08
N PHE A 210 -11.58 17.06 -42.96
CA PHE A 210 -12.92 16.63 -42.57
C PHE A 210 -13.56 17.71 -41.70
N LEU A 211 -14.77 18.12 -42.06
CA LEU A 211 -15.65 18.97 -41.27
C LEU A 211 -16.61 18.06 -40.51
N ASN A 212 -16.59 18.13 -39.18
CA ASN A 212 -17.36 17.25 -38.31
C ASN A 212 -18.47 18.05 -37.60
N SER A 213 -19.59 17.40 -37.24
CA SER A 213 -20.73 18.00 -36.51
C SER A 213 -20.26 18.71 -35.23
N ASP A 214 -19.36 18.03 -34.51
CA ASP A 214 -18.86 18.29 -33.16
C ASP A 214 -17.85 19.43 -33.08
N GLY A 215 -18.13 20.55 -33.76
CA GLY A 215 -17.38 21.80 -33.64
C GLY A 215 -15.87 21.68 -33.89
N ASN A 216 -15.45 20.74 -34.73
CA ASN A 216 -14.03 20.47 -35.01
C ASN A 216 -13.76 20.11 -36.48
N LEU A 217 -12.49 20.24 -36.85
CA LEU A 217 -11.92 19.78 -38.10
C LEU A 217 -10.83 18.75 -37.84
N THR A 218 -10.81 17.64 -38.59
CA THR A 218 -9.76 16.61 -38.54
C THR A 218 -9.08 16.40 -39.88
N PHE A 219 -7.79 16.05 -39.84
CA PHE A 219 -7.03 15.73 -41.04
C PHE A 219 -6.83 14.22 -41.21
N LYS A 220 -6.84 13.74 -42.47
CA LYS A 220 -6.71 12.32 -42.89
C LYS A 220 -7.86 11.38 -42.52
N VAL A 221 -8.55 11.60 -41.39
CA VAL A 221 -9.63 10.72 -40.89
C VAL A 221 -10.84 11.56 -40.49
N SER A 222 -12.05 11.09 -40.82
CA SER A 222 -13.33 11.64 -40.35
C SER A 222 -13.54 11.40 -38.86
N ASP A 223 -14.21 12.30 -38.16
CA ASP A 223 -14.57 12.10 -36.75
C ASP A 223 -16.08 11.84 -36.64
N VAL A 224 -16.44 10.59 -36.38
CA VAL A 224 -17.83 10.07 -36.31
C VAL A 224 -18.03 9.12 -35.11
N GLU A 225 -17.11 9.20 -34.15
CA GLU A 225 -17.09 8.33 -32.97
C GLU A 225 -17.94 8.92 -31.85
N ILE A 226 -18.95 8.17 -31.39
CA ILE A 226 -19.86 8.52 -30.28
C ILE A 226 -19.20 8.68 -28.88
N SER A 227 -17.88 8.61 -28.84
CA SER A 227 -17.09 8.68 -27.62
C SER A 227 -17.03 10.10 -27.08
N GLU A 228 -16.69 10.28 -25.80
CA GLU A 228 -16.62 11.59 -25.16
C GLU A 228 -15.69 12.57 -25.90
N ARG A 229 -16.09 13.85 -25.97
CA ARG A 229 -15.35 14.92 -26.64
C ARG A 229 -14.37 15.61 -25.68
N ASN A 230 -13.40 14.83 -25.18
CA ASN A 230 -12.45 15.25 -24.14
C ASN A 230 -11.02 15.49 -24.69
N LEU A 231 -10.13 16.04 -23.84
CA LEU A 231 -8.75 16.37 -24.22
C LEU A 231 -7.93 15.12 -24.55
N SER A 232 -8.24 13.96 -23.95
CA SER A 232 -7.59 12.68 -24.28
C SER A 232 -7.78 12.32 -25.76
N ARG A 233 -9.00 12.49 -26.31
CA ARG A 233 -9.31 12.28 -27.74
C ARG A 233 -8.64 13.31 -28.66
N VAL A 234 -8.33 14.51 -28.16
CA VAL A 234 -7.52 15.52 -28.87
C VAL A 234 -6.03 15.14 -28.90
N ILE A 235 -5.50 14.55 -27.82
CA ILE A 235 -4.11 14.10 -27.70
C ILE A 235 -3.83 12.87 -28.59
N SER A 236 -4.63 11.82 -28.49
CA SER A 236 -4.39 10.55 -29.22
C SER A 236 -4.95 10.55 -30.63
N GLY A 237 -5.93 11.42 -30.93
CA GLY A 237 -6.63 11.45 -32.20
C GLY A 237 -5.78 11.86 -33.43
N ALA A 238 -6.48 12.00 -34.55
CA ALA A 238 -5.95 12.60 -35.76
C ALA A 238 -5.53 14.07 -35.51
N PRO A 239 -4.66 14.68 -36.36
CA PRO A 239 -4.38 16.10 -36.30
C PRO A 239 -5.69 16.90 -36.39
N ARG A 240 -5.91 17.81 -35.44
CA ARG A 240 -7.24 18.38 -35.13
C ARG A 240 -7.17 19.89 -34.90
N ILE A 241 -8.19 20.58 -35.38
CA ILE A 241 -8.47 21.99 -35.10
C ILE A 241 -9.85 22.04 -34.44
N ALA A 242 -9.91 22.45 -33.18
CA ALA A 242 -11.09 22.39 -32.33
C ALA A 242 -11.49 23.81 -31.86
N PRO A 243 -12.28 24.57 -32.63
CA PRO A 243 -12.84 25.83 -32.15
C PRO A 243 -13.84 25.63 -31.00
N LEU A 244 -14.62 24.55 -30.99
CA LEU A 244 -15.48 24.17 -29.85
C LEU A 244 -15.75 22.66 -29.92
N PHE A 245 -14.81 21.84 -29.46
CA PHE A 245 -14.97 20.39 -29.50
C PHE A 245 -15.80 19.93 -28.29
N ASP A 246 -17.03 19.52 -28.57
CA ASP A 246 -18.02 19.02 -27.63
C ASP A 246 -19.06 18.15 -28.38
N ASP A 247 -19.96 17.48 -27.66
CA ASP A 247 -21.03 16.64 -28.21
C ASP A 247 -22.15 17.50 -28.82
N LEU A 248 -22.07 17.85 -30.11
CA LEU A 248 -22.95 18.86 -30.74
C LEU A 248 -23.93 18.25 -31.75
N ASN A 249 -25.22 18.53 -31.55
CA ASN A 249 -26.31 17.99 -32.36
C ASN A 249 -26.98 19.09 -33.21
N PRO A 250 -26.70 19.17 -34.53
CA PRO A 250 -27.15 20.25 -35.43
C PRO A 250 -28.60 20.11 -35.90
N LEU A 251 -29.55 19.97 -34.96
CA LEU A 251 -30.99 19.94 -35.27
C LEU A 251 -31.49 21.31 -35.77
N PRO A 252 -32.33 21.38 -36.83
CA PRO A 252 -32.92 22.63 -37.31
C PRO A 252 -33.62 23.42 -36.18
N PRO A 253 -33.41 24.74 -36.06
CA PRO A 253 -32.88 25.67 -37.08
C PRO A 253 -31.36 25.79 -37.15
N ALA A 254 -30.61 25.00 -36.38
CA ALA A 254 -29.14 24.97 -36.43
C ALA A 254 -28.63 24.68 -37.84
N ARG A 255 -27.42 25.18 -38.16
CA ARG A 255 -26.75 24.90 -39.43
C ARG A 255 -25.24 24.92 -39.31
N ILE A 256 -24.59 24.07 -40.09
CA ILE A 256 -23.15 24.09 -40.34
C ILE A 256 -22.96 24.56 -41.79
N SER A 257 -22.03 25.49 -42.02
CA SER A 257 -21.85 26.12 -43.32
C SER A 257 -20.39 26.31 -43.70
N LEU A 258 -20.12 26.25 -45.00
CA LEU A 258 -18.79 26.26 -45.60
C LEU A 258 -18.72 27.33 -46.70
N GLU A 259 -17.74 28.24 -46.62
CA GLU A 259 -17.38 29.16 -47.71
C GLU A 259 -15.92 28.98 -48.11
N LYS A 260 -15.65 28.80 -49.41
CA LYS A 260 -14.30 28.58 -49.96
C LYS A 260 -13.89 29.77 -50.83
N LEU A 261 -12.90 30.53 -50.39
CA LEU A 261 -12.35 31.68 -51.09
C LEU A 261 -10.90 31.38 -51.56
N PRO A 262 -10.32 32.18 -52.47
CA PRO A 262 -8.96 31.93 -52.98
C PRO A 262 -7.87 32.07 -51.91
N ASP A 263 -8.11 32.91 -50.90
CA ASP A 263 -7.18 33.28 -49.82
C ASP A 263 -7.45 32.55 -48.50
N ARG A 264 -8.69 32.12 -48.25
CA ARG A 264 -9.15 31.50 -47.00
C ARG A 264 -10.38 30.60 -47.14
N VAL A 265 -10.65 29.78 -46.13
CA VAL A 265 -11.86 28.93 -46.02
C VAL A 265 -12.52 29.17 -44.67
N LEU A 266 -13.83 29.41 -44.67
CA LEU A 266 -14.65 29.64 -43.48
C LEU A 266 -15.50 28.40 -43.21
N PHE A 267 -15.44 27.90 -41.98
CA PHE A 267 -16.32 26.86 -41.46
C PHE A 267 -17.08 27.45 -40.28
N THR A 268 -18.42 27.51 -40.36
CA THR A 268 -19.25 28.22 -39.39
C THR A 268 -20.37 27.32 -38.89
N TRP A 269 -20.43 27.11 -37.57
CA TRP A 269 -21.54 26.51 -36.86
C TRP A 269 -22.41 27.66 -36.35
N THR A 270 -23.71 27.62 -36.63
CA THR A 270 -24.65 28.63 -36.13
C THR A 270 -25.82 27.95 -35.45
N ASP A 271 -26.10 28.40 -34.24
CA ASP A 271 -27.23 27.98 -33.41
C ASP A 271 -27.21 26.46 -33.07
N VAL A 272 -26.02 25.86 -32.97
CA VAL A 272 -25.83 24.43 -32.73
C VAL A 272 -25.79 24.15 -31.23
N GLY A 273 -26.70 23.30 -30.73
CA GLY A 273 -26.75 22.92 -29.32
C GLY A 273 -25.95 21.66 -28.99
N GLU A 274 -25.64 21.49 -27.70
CA GLU A 274 -25.15 20.25 -27.10
C GLU A 274 -26.18 19.13 -27.29
N TRP A 275 -25.73 17.89 -27.46
CA TRP A 275 -26.58 16.72 -27.53
C TRP A 275 -27.23 16.42 -26.18
N THR A 276 -28.47 15.93 -26.21
CA THR A 276 -29.15 15.35 -25.06
C THR A 276 -30.03 14.18 -25.51
N SER A 277 -30.37 13.28 -24.58
CA SER A 277 -31.35 12.22 -24.82
C SER A 277 -32.77 12.71 -25.19
N SER A 278 -33.03 14.02 -25.10
CA SER A 278 -34.28 14.69 -25.46
C SER A 278 -34.21 15.62 -26.69
N GLY A 279 -33.07 15.68 -27.39
CA GLY A 279 -32.83 16.63 -28.49
C GLY A 279 -31.53 17.42 -28.29
N SER A 280 -31.52 18.73 -28.56
CA SER A 280 -30.35 19.59 -28.31
C SER A 280 -30.61 20.60 -27.18
N ARG A 281 -29.55 21.05 -26.49
CA ARG A 281 -29.57 22.08 -25.44
C ARG A 281 -28.57 23.20 -25.76
N GLY A 282 -28.94 24.45 -25.46
CA GLY A 282 -28.06 25.61 -25.65
C GLY A 282 -27.86 25.99 -27.13
N HIS A 283 -27.24 27.14 -27.37
CA HIS A 283 -27.13 27.77 -28.69
C HIS A 283 -25.71 28.28 -28.96
N ASN A 284 -24.86 27.45 -29.58
CA ASN A 284 -23.48 27.80 -29.90
C ASN A 284 -23.34 28.34 -31.34
N THR A 285 -22.71 29.50 -31.48
CA THR A 285 -22.39 30.14 -32.76
C THR A 285 -20.92 30.56 -32.78
N PHE A 286 -20.14 29.84 -33.58
CA PHE A 286 -18.69 29.96 -33.67
C PHE A 286 -18.20 29.62 -35.09
N GLN A 287 -17.00 30.09 -35.42
CA GLN A 287 -16.41 29.97 -36.75
C GLN A 287 -14.92 29.67 -36.64
N VAL A 288 -14.39 28.82 -37.53
CA VAL A 288 -12.95 28.73 -37.82
C VAL A 288 -12.65 29.21 -39.24
N VAL A 289 -11.63 30.04 -39.36
CA VAL A 289 -11.10 30.53 -40.63
C VAL A 289 -9.70 29.97 -40.84
N LEU A 290 -9.51 29.18 -41.90
CA LEU A 290 -8.21 28.68 -42.34
C LEU A 290 -7.70 29.57 -43.48
N ASN A 291 -6.54 30.21 -43.28
CA ASN A 291 -5.94 31.08 -44.31
C ASN A 291 -4.86 30.33 -45.09
N SER A 292 -4.67 30.71 -46.36
CA SER A 292 -3.66 30.16 -47.28
C SER A 292 -2.21 30.32 -46.81
N ASN A 293 -1.95 31.22 -45.86
CA ASN A 293 -0.65 31.39 -45.20
C ASN A 293 -0.46 30.52 -43.94
N GLY A 294 -1.42 29.62 -43.62
CA GLY A 294 -1.39 28.77 -42.43
C GLY A 294 -1.95 29.41 -41.15
N LEU A 295 -2.38 30.68 -41.17
CA LEU A 295 -3.02 31.32 -40.02
C LEU A 295 -4.41 30.73 -39.78
N ILE A 296 -4.66 30.29 -38.55
CA ILE A 296 -5.95 29.80 -38.08
C ILE A 296 -6.55 30.86 -37.17
N ARG A 297 -7.85 31.13 -37.33
CA ARG A 297 -8.59 32.01 -36.41
C ARG A 297 -9.89 31.35 -35.97
N PHE A 298 -10.15 31.34 -34.66
CA PHE A 298 -11.44 31.02 -34.07
C PHE A 298 -12.17 32.32 -33.76
N ASN A 299 -13.47 32.40 -34.07
CA ASN A 299 -14.33 33.55 -33.79
C ASN A 299 -15.58 33.07 -33.03
N TYR A 300 -15.97 33.77 -31.97
CA TYR A 300 -17.06 33.38 -31.07
C TYR A 300 -18.09 34.50 -30.90
N GLN A 301 -19.38 34.18 -31.03
CA GLN A 301 -20.48 35.16 -30.95
C GLN A 301 -21.46 34.84 -29.82
N ALA A 302 -21.90 33.58 -29.74
CA ALA A 302 -22.76 33.06 -28.68
C ALA A 302 -22.27 31.66 -28.31
N LEU A 303 -22.19 31.38 -27.01
CA LEU A 303 -21.70 30.11 -26.46
C LEU A 303 -22.50 29.80 -25.20
N ASP A 304 -23.13 28.63 -25.17
CA ASP A 304 -23.98 28.13 -24.07
C ASP A 304 -23.53 26.75 -23.54
N ALA A 305 -22.53 26.12 -24.17
CA ALA A 305 -22.06 24.79 -23.81
C ALA A 305 -21.56 24.72 -22.35
N GLY A 306 -21.93 23.65 -21.64
CA GLY A 306 -21.57 23.38 -20.24
C GLY A 306 -20.17 22.82 -20.05
N SER A 307 -19.58 22.30 -21.13
CA SER A 307 -18.19 21.86 -21.25
C SER A 307 -17.68 22.06 -22.69
N ALA A 308 -16.38 22.18 -22.89
CA ALA A 308 -15.77 22.13 -24.23
C ALA A 308 -14.25 21.95 -24.14
N VAL A 309 -13.65 21.38 -25.19
CA VAL A 309 -12.20 21.51 -25.44
C VAL A 309 -11.98 22.45 -26.62
N VAL A 310 -11.18 23.50 -26.41
CA VAL A 310 -10.82 24.47 -27.44
C VAL A 310 -9.32 24.39 -27.70
N GLY A 311 -8.87 24.33 -28.96
CA GLY A 311 -7.43 24.31 -29.26
C GLY A 311 -7.04 23.76 -30.62
N ILE A 312 -5.74 23.50 -30.78
CA ILE A 312 -5.15 22.87 -31.96
C ILE A 312 -4.13 21.80 -31.55
N ALA A 313 -4.11 20.68 -32.28
CA ALA A 313 -3.28 19.52 -31.96
C ALA A 313 -2.64 18.89 -33.22
N PRO A 314 -1.36 18.50 -33.17
CA PRO A 314 -0.69 17.76 -34.24
C PRO A 314 -1.19 16.29 -34.36
N GLY A 315 -1.94 15.80 -33.36
CA GLY A 315 -2.39 14.42 -33.24
C GLY A 315 -1.32 13.47 -32.69
N GLN A 316 -1.72 12.25 -32.33
CA GLN A 316 -0.83 11.13 -31.94
C GLN A 316 0.24 11.50 -30.88
N SER A 317 -0.11 12.35 -29.92
CA SER A 317 0.82 12.99 -28.97
C SER A 317 0.83 12.33 -27.57
N ALA A 318 0.39 11.08 -27.46
CA ALA A 318 -0.01 10.37 -26.22
C ALA A 318 1.01 10.33 -25.06
N ASN A 319 2.29 10.66 -25.30
CA ASN A 319 3.35 10.66 -24.28
C ASN A 319 3.85 12.07 -23.92
N THR A 320 3.14 13.13 -24.32
CA THR A 320 3.54 14.53 -24.13
C THR A 320 2.49 15.26 -23.30
N VAL A 321 2.91 15.92 -22.22
CA VAL A 321 2.00 16.76 -21.41
C VAL A 321 1.55 17.95 -22.28
N PRO A 322 0.23 18.14 -22.53
CA PRO A 322 -0.27 19.23 -23.35
C PRO A 322 -0.03 20.60 -22.70
N ALA A 323 0.18 21.64 -23.52
CA ALA A 323 0.27 23.01 -23.03
C ALA A 323 -1.14 23.59 -22.88
N LEU A 324 -1.61 23.71 -21.63
CA LEU A 324 -2.89 24.36 -21.33
C LEU A 324 -2.72 25.87 -21.18
N LEU A 325 -3.63 26.62 -21.80
CA LEU A 325 -3.67 28.07 -21.80
C LEU A 325 -4.99 28.56 -21.19
N ASP A 326 -4.95 29.77 -20.63
CA ASP A 326 -6.13 30.60 -20.39
C ASP A 326 -6.23 31.53 -21.60
N PHE A 327 -7.15 31.24 -22.52
CA PHE A 327 -7.24 31.98 -23.78
C PHE A 327 -7.79 33.40 -23.56
N THR A 328 -8.67 33.65 -22.60
CA THR A 328 -9.18 35.02 -22.36
C THR A 328 -8.14 35.92 -21.71
N ALA A 329 -7.22 35.37 -20.91
CA ALA A 329 -6.04 36.07 -20.42
C ALA A 329 -4.95 36.28 -21.49
N GLN A 330 -4.96 35.53 -22.60
CA GLN A 330 -3.88 35.54 -23.61
C GLN A 330 -3.93 36.75 -24.58
N LEU A 331 -4.02 37.95 -24.03
CA LEU A 331 -4.10 39.24 -24.76
C LEU A 331 -2.77 39.69 -25.41
N THR A 332 -1.68 38.95 -25.20
CA THR A 332 -0.36 39.21 -25.80
C THR A 332 0.13 37.99 -26.59
N PRO A 333 0.92 38.16 -27.67
CA PRO A 333 1.41 37.03 -28.43
C PRO A 333 2.35 36.11 -27.62
N VAL A 334 2.02 34.83 -27.50
CA VAL A 334 2.88 33.79 -26.90
C VAL A 334 3.14 32.68 -27.90
N THR A 335 4.40 32.24 -28.05
CA THR A 335 4.74 31.08 -28.89
C THR A 335 4.69 29.80 -28.08
N VAL A 336 3.90 28.83 -28.52
CA VAL A 336 3.67 27.54 -27.86
C VAL A 336 4.00 26.41 -28.85
N HIS A 337 4.63 25.34 -28.35
CA HIS A 337 5.01 24.15 -29.10
C HIS A 337 4.03 23.01 -28.85
N GLY A 338 3.83 22.15 -29.85
CA GLY A 338 2.97 20.98 -29.76
C GLY A 338 1.49 21.33 -29.62
N LEU A 339 0.73 20.46 -28.96
CA LEU A 339 -0.69 20.66 -28.66
C LEU A 339 -0.87 21.83 -27.70
N MET A 340 -1.77 22.74 -28.06
CA MET A 340 -2.21 23.85 -27.19
C MET A 340 -3.73 23.90 -27.12
N ALA A 341 -4.27 23.95 -25.91
CA ALA A 341 -5.71 23.89 -25.66
C ALA A 341 -6.12 24.60 -24.36
N GLU A 342 -7.42 24.77 -24.19
CA GLU A 342 -8.08 25.07 -22.93
C GLU A 342 -9.23 24.09 -22.73
N ILE A 343 -9.49 23.69 -21.48
CA ILE A 343 -10.65 22.88 -21.10
C ILE A 343 -11.63 23.78 -20.36
N PHE A 344 -12.88 23.77 -20.80
CA PHE A 344 -13.99 24.41 -20.13
C PHE A 344 -14.90 23.35 -19.52
N ALA A 345 -15.28 23.55 -18.26
CA ALA A 345 -16.14 22.66 -17.49
C ALA A 345 -16.86 23.46 -16.39
N THR A 346 -18.15 23.22 -16.23
CA THR A 346 -18.98 23.86 -15.19
C THR A 346 -19.04 23.08 -13.87
N SER A 347 -18.53 21.85 -13.85
CA SER A 347 -18.43 20.96 -12.69
C SER A 347 -17.25 21.27 -11.76
N GLN A 348 -17.31 20.71 -10.54
CA GLN A 348 -16.14 20.53 -9.67
C GLN A 348 -15.64 19.09 -9.81
N GLU A 349 -14.32 18.93 -9.88
CA GLU A 349 -13.59 17.66 -9.89
C GLU A 349 -12.54 17.64 -8.78
N ILE A 350 -11.87 16.50 -8.60
CA ILE A 350 -10.73 16.35 -7.68
C ILE A 350 -9.45 16.28 -8.50
N ASP A 351 -8.48 17.10 -8.15
CA ASP A 351 -7.12 17.04 -8.68
C ASP A 351 -6.38 15.84 -8.06
N LEU A 352 -6.35 14.73 -8.81
CA LEU A 352 -5.82 13.45 -8.31
C LEU A 352 -4.29 13.46 -8.17
N ALA A 353 -3.59 14.32 -8.91
CA ALA A 353 -2.16 14.54 -8.75
C ALA A 353 -1.86 15.25 -7.43
N GLN A 354 -2.63 16.29 -7.09
CA GLN A 354 -2.54 16.98 -5.80
C GLN A 354 -2.92 16.08 -4.62
N VAL A 355 -3.96 15.23 -4.74
CA VAL A 355 -4.29 14.21 -3.72
C VAL A 355 -3.09 13.31 -3.43
N ALA A 356 -2.48 12.72 -4.46
CA ALA A 356 -1.34 11.82 -4.30
C ALA A 356 -0.11 12.53 -3.72
N GLN A 357 0.20 13.74 -4.20
CA GLN A 357 1.32 14.53 -3.69
C GLN A 357 1.14 15.01 -2.25
N ILE A 358 -0.10 15.28 -1.79
CA ILE A 358 -0.37 15.60 -0.38
C ILE A 358 -0.21 14.35 0.48
N PHE A 359 -0.72 13.21 0.03
CA PHE A 359 -0.59 11.92 0.72
C PHE A 359 0.89 11.55 0.97
N TYR A 360 1.76 11.64 -0.05
CA TYR A 360 3.19 11.33 0.08
C TYR A 360 4.03 12.37 0.86
N ARG A 361 3.43 13.44 1.43
CA ARG A 361 4.13 14.30 2.42
C ARG A 361 4.20 13.67 3.80
N THR A 362 3.23 12.82 4.13
CA THR A 362 3.05 12.19 5.44
C THR A 362 3.22 10.66 5.39
N HIS A 363 2.99 10.06 4.22
CA HIS A 363 3.05 8.63 3.99
C HIS A 363 4.29 8.20 3.17
N PRO A 364 4.84 7.01 3.40
CA PRO A 364 5.96 6.46 2.64
C PRO A 364 5.57 6.06 1.21
N ASP A 365 6.50 6.18 0.26
CA ASP A 365 6.36 5.70 -1.14
C ASP A 365 6.50 4.17 -1.21
N ILE A 366 5.48 3.47 -0.72
CA ILE A 366 5.39 1.99 -0.67
C ILE A 366 4.03 1.46 -1.14
N TYR A 367 3.17 2.34 -1.69
CA TYR A 367 1.82 2.00 -2.12
C TYR A 367 1.80 1.75 -3.62
N ASP A 368 1.34 0.58 -4.03
CA ASP A 368 1.07 0.23 -5.43
C ASP A 368 -0.02 1.09 -6.04
N GLY A 369 -1.01 1.45 -5.22
CA GLY A 369 -2.17 2.22 -5.64
C GLY A 369 -2.81 3.07 -4.56
N LEU A 370 -3.48 4.13 -4.99
CA LEU A 370 -4.29 5.00 -4.14
C LEU A 370 -5.74 4.93 -4.60
N ILE A 371 -6.66 4.64 -3.70
CA ILE A 371 -8.11 4.55 -3.97
C ILE A 371 -8.78 5.76 -3.32
N VAL A 372 -9.30 6.67 -4.16
CA VAL A 372 -9.78 7.99 -3.75
C VAL A 372 -11.31 8.02 -3.75
N PHE A 373 -11.90 8.44 -2.63
CA PHE A 373 -13.32 8.71 -2.47
C PHE A 373 -13.55 10.16 -2.01
N ALA A 374 -14.70 10.72 -2.32
CA ALA A 374 -15.17 12.01 -1.81
C ALA A 374 -16.28 11.81 -0.77
N ASP A 375 -16.30 12.65 0.27
CA ASP A 375 -17.43 12.75 1.22
C ASP A 375 -18.47 13.80 0.78
N PHE A 376 -18.49 14.14 -0.51
CA PHE A 376 -19.36 15.13 -1.13
C PHE A 376 -19.57 14.78 -2.60
N ASN A 377 -20.63 15.34 -3.21
CA ASN A 377 -20.92 15.13 -4.62
C ASN A 377 -19.84 15.81 -5.48
N VAL A 378 -19.20 15.01 -6.33
CA VAL A 378 -18.13 15.40 -7.25
C VAL A 378 -18.43 14.79 -8.63
N SER A 379 -18.13 15.55 -9.70
CA SER A 379 -18.23 15.02 -11.07
C SER A 379 -17.16 13.97 -11.31
N LEU A 380 -17.48 12.96 -12.12
CA LEU A 380 -16.53 12.05 -12.75
C LEU A 380 -16.75 12.05 -14.28
N ASP A 381 -17.26 13.17 -14.81
CA ASP A 381 -17.81 13.29 -16.15
C ASP A 381 -18.88 12.21 -16.39
N ASN A 382 -18.80 11.48 -17.50
CA ASN A 382 -19.72 10.37 -17.80
C ASN A 382 -19.31 9.03 -17.14
N ALA A 383 -18.33 9.01 -16.23
CA ALA A 383 -17.84 7.79 -15.61
C ALA A 383 -18.56 7.41 -14.30
N PHE A 384 -18.58 6.11 -14.01
CA PHE A 384 -19.04 5.63 -12.70
C PHE A 384 -17.92 5.67 -11.65
N ALA A 385 -16.76 5.18 -12.04
CA ALA A 385 -15.45 5.26 -11.42
C ALA A 385 -14.43 5.19 -12.57
N PHE A 386 -13.17 5.56 -12.33
CA PHE A 386 -12.10 5.37 -13.33
C PHE A 386 -10.74 5.14 -12.67
N ALA A 387 -9.79 4.63 -13.44
CA ALA A 387 -8.39 4.51 -13.05
C ALA A 387 -7.45 5.35 -13.93
N LEU A 388 -6.35 5.78 -13.32
CA LEU A 388 -5.18 6.36 -13.96
C LEU A 388 -4.04 5.35 -13.89
N PRO A 389 -3.66 4.68 -15.00
CA PRO A 389 -2.48 3.82 -15.03
C PRO A 389 -1.21 4.69 -15.03
N LEU A 390 -0.50 4.72 -13.91
CA LEU A 390 0.62 5.65 -13.67
C LEU A 390 1.99 5.06 -14.02
N ARG A 391 2.20 3.74 -13.86
CA ARG A 391 3.50 3.10 -14.12
C ARG A 391 3.34 1.68 -14.61
N ASN A 392 3.94 1.37 -15.76
CA ASN A 392 4.10 0.02 -16.27
C ASN A 392 5.54 -0.26 -16.71
N SER A 393 6.17 -1.27 -16.12
CA SER A 393 7.47 -1.83 -16.53
C SER A 393 7.34 -3.24 -17.13
N ILE A 394 6.13 -3.80 -17.17
CA ILE A 394 5.84 -5.18 -17.57
C ILE A 394 5.73 -5.26 -19.10
N ARG A 395 6.35 -6.29 -19.69
CA ARG A 395 6.27 -6.61 -21.12
C ARG A 395 5.40 -7.86 -21.33
N GLY A 396 4.85 -8.05 -22.52
CA GLY A 396 4.04 -9.23 -22.86
C GLY A 396 2.64 -9.25 -22.25
N ILE A 397 2.12 -8.08 -21.85
CA ILE A 397 0.77 -7.93 -21.26
C ILE A 397 -0.16 -6.97 -22.03
N ILE A 398 0.38 -6.27 -23.02
CA ILE A 398 -0.32 -5.26 -23.83
C ILE A 398 0.14 -5.44 -25.28
N ASN A 399 -0.78 -5.50 -26.23
CA ASN A 399 -0.48 -5.39 -27.68
C ASN A 399 -1.31 -4.32 -28.40
N THR A 400 -2.34 -3.74 -27.78
CA THR A 400 -3.18 -2.66 -28.37
C THR A 400 -2.88 -1.25 -27.84
N ARG A 401 -2.07 -1.10 -26.79
CA ARG A 401 -1.68 0.19 -26.17
C ARG A 401 -0.14 0.33 -26.06
N PRO A 402 0.41 1.52 -25.75
CA PRO A 402 1.83 1.70 -25.46
C PRO A 402 2.32 0.76 -24.35
N GLY A 403 3.54 0.22 -24.52
CA GLY A 403 4.12 -0.79 -23.62
C GLY A 403 4.50 -0.26 -22.24
N THR A 404 5.76 0.16 -22.07
CA THR A 404 6.29 0.63 -20.78
C THR A 404 6.23 2.15 -20.65
N TYR A 405 5.80 2.67 -19.50
CA TYR A 405 5.63 4.10 -19.21
C TYR A 405 5.77 4.38 -17.70
N ASP A 406 6.05 5.64 -17.34
CA ASP A 406 6.16 6.10 -15.95
C ASP A 406 5.77 7.58 -15.80
N PHE A 407 4.65 7.82 -15.11
CA PHE A 407 4.12 9.13 -14.72
C PHE A 407 4.20 9.35 -13.20
N GLY A 408 4.65 8.36 -12.42
CA GLY A 408 4.47 8.32 -10.96
C GLY A 408 5.13 9.49 -10.21
N SER A 409 6.22 10.05 -10.75
CA SER A 409 6.90 11.22 -10.18
C SER A 409 6.01 12.47 -10.19
N GLY A 410 5.13 12.62 -11.18
CA GLY A 410 4.11 13.68 -11.23
C GLY A 410 3.03 13.54 -10.15
N PHE A 411 2.86 12.35 -9.58
CA PHE A 411 1.95 12.05 -8.47
C PHE A 411 2.68 11.96 -7.12
N GLY A 412 3.95 12.35 -7.05
CA GLY A 412 4.76 12.34 -5.83
C GLY A 412 5.44 11.01 -5.47
N SER A 413 5.30 9.97 -6.29
CA SER A 413 5.94 8.65 -6.05
C SER A 413 7.12 8.43 -7.01
N GLY A 414 8.32 8.29 -6.44
CA GLY A 414 9.52 7.94 -7.19
C GLY A 414 9.60 6.47 -7.59
N GLN A 415 8.91 5.56 -6.89
CA GLN A 415 9.19 4.12 -6.98
C GLN A 415 7.96 3.20 -7.01
N SER A 416 6.95 3.40 -6.16
CA SER A 416 5.92 2.35 -5.95
C SER A 416 4.60 2.59 -6.67
N LEU A 417 4.10 3.83 -6.74
CA LEU A 417 2.76 4.08 -7.27
C LEU A 417 2.65 3.71 -8.76
N SER A 418 1.59 2.97 -9.08
CA SER A 418 1.39 2.39 -10.41
C SER A 418 -0.03 2.54 -10.97
N VAL A 419 -1.02 2.71 -10.10
CA VAL A 419 -2.41 2.98 -10.46
C VAL A 419 -3.07 3.88 -9.42
N LEU A 420 -3.88 4.83 -9.84
CA LEU A 420 -4.73 5.61 -8.94
C LEU A 420 -6.17 5.42 -9.38
N VAL A 421 -7.06 5.07 -8.47
CA VAL A 421 -8.49 4.84 -8.76
C VAL A 421 -9.31 5.97 -8.14
N ASN A 422 -10.14 6.63 -8.94
CA ASN A 422 -11.12 7.61 -8.47
C ASN A 422 -12.51 6.97 -8.44
N MET A 423 -13.02 6.75 -7.23
CA MET A 423 -14.34 6.17 -6.98
C MET A 423 -15.43 7.25 -6.81
N GLY A 424 -15.05 8.54 -6.74
CA GLY A 424 -15.96 9.68 -6.56
C GLY A 424 -16.72 9.68 -5.24
N ASP A 425 -17.95 10.22 -5.26
CA ASP A 425 -18.82 10.34 -4.08
C ASP A 425 -19.18 8.96 -3.49
N LEU A 426 -18.74 8.73 -2.24
CA LEU A 426 -18.97 7.50 -1.50
C LEU A 426 -20.47 7.17 -1.34
N SER A 427 -21.37 8.17 -1.36
CA SER A 427 -22.82 7.96 -1.23
C SER A 427 -23.47 7.28 -2.45
N ARG A 428 -22.75 7.17 -3.58
CA ARG A 428 -23.17 6.40 -4.76
C ARG A 428 -23.16 4.87 -4.52
N TYR A 429 -22.46 4.41 -3.49
CA TYR A 429 -22.24 2.99 -3.19
C TYR A 429 -23.17 2.51 -2.05
N PRO A 430 -23.73 1.29 -2.13
CA PRO A 430 -24.45 0.69 -1.01
C PRO A 430 -23.56 0.49 0.22
N VAL A 431 -24.17 0.54 1.41
CA VAL A 431 -23.50 0.31 2.70
C VAL A 431 -22.94 -1.11 2.81
N ASP A 432 -23.57 -2.09 2.16
CA ASP A 432 -22.98 -3.42 1.93
C ASP A 432 -22.20 -3.42 0.59
N PRO A 433 -20.85 -3.48 0.60
CA PRO A 433 -20.03 -3.48 -0.61
C PRO A 433 -20.27 -4.69 -1.53
N ARG A 434 -20.90 -5.77 -1.02
CA ARG A 434 -21.24 -6.96 -1.80
C ARG A 434 -22.61 -6.88 -2.48
N GLN A 435 -23.44 -5.89 -2.13
CA GLN A 435 -24.76 -5.70 -2.75
C GLN A 435 -24.60 -5.32 -4.24
N VAL A 436 -25.15 -6.15 -5.13
CA VAL A 436 -25.23 -5.84 -6.57
C VAL A 436 -26.21 -4.69 -6.79
N PHE A 437 -25.78 -3.65 -7.50
CA PHE A 437 -26.59 -2.43 -7.70
C PHE A 437 -26.44 -1.75 -9.08
N LEU A 438 -25.42 -2.13 -9.87
CA LEU A 438 -25.13 -1.56 -11.18
C LEU A 438 -24.94 -2.70 -12.21
N GLY A 439 -26.01 -3.12 -12.89
CA GLY A 439 -25.97 -4.31 -13.73
C GLY A 439 -25.64 -5.56 -12.91
N THR A 440 -24.53 -6.23 -13.23
CA THR A 440 -24.00 -7.39 -12.48
C THR A 440 -23.02 -6.98 -11.38
N ASN A 441 -22.65 -5.70 -11.30
CA ASN A 441 -21.60 -5.20 -10.40
C ASN A 441 -22.10 -4.81 -9.01
N ASN A 442 -21.22 -5.03 -8.02
CA ASN A 442 -21.27 -4.46 -6.67
C ASN A 442 -20.06 -3.52 -6.46
N SER A 443 -19.94 -2.89 -5.29
CA SER A 443 -18.87 -1.92 -5.02
C SER A 443 -17.47 -2.53 -5.16
N LEU A 444 -17.31 -3.79 -4.73
CA LEU A 444 -16.02 -4.51 -4.77
C LEU A 444 -15.63 -4.90 -6.20
N SER A 445 -16.58 -5.31 -7.05
CA SER A 445 -16.28 -5.65 -8.45
C SER A 445 -15.98 -4.41 -9.30
N ILE A 446 -16.60 -3.25 -9.01
CA ILE A 446 -16.23 -1.96 -9.62
C ILE A 446 -14.79 -1.59 -9.26
N LEU A 447 -14.41 -1.68 -7.97
CA LEU A 447 -13.02 -1.46 -7.58
C LEU A 447 -12.07 -2.49 -8.23
N GLY A 448 -12.53 -3.74 -8.42
CA GLY A 448 -11.80 -4.78 -9.15
C GLY A 448 -11.60 -4.49 -10.64
N GLN A 449 -12.60 -3.90 -11.29
CA GLN A 449 -12.50 -3.41 -12.66
C GLN A 449 -11.43 -2.31 -12.77
N GLU A 450 -11.57 -1.25 -11.97
CA GLU A 450 -10.68 -0.09 -12.05
C GLU A 450 -9.23 -0.41 -11.64
N PHE A 451 -9.03 -1.16 -10.55
CA PHE A 451 -7.70 -1.65 -10.18
C PHE A 451 -7.13 -2.62 -11.24
N GLY A 452 -7.99 -3.37 -11.92
CA GLY A 452 -7.65 -4.29 -13.00
C GLY A 452 -7.06 -3.62 -14.24
N HIS A 453 -7.44 -2.38 -14.55
CA HIS A 453 -6.90 -1.61 -15.68
C HIS A 453 -5.40 -1.31 -15.59
N ARG A 454 -4.74 -1.56 -14.44
CA ARG A 454 -3.27 -1.61 -14.36
C ARG A 454 -2.65 -2.66 -15.31
N TRP A 455 -3.38 -3.73 -15.64
CA TRP A 455 -2.88 -4.86 -16.45
C TRP A 455 -3.79 -5.33 -17.59
N LEU A 456 -5.10 -5.09 -17.51
CA LEU A 456 -6.11 -5.91 -18.19
C LEU A 456 -6.78 -5.27 -19.41
N ALA A 457 -7.39 -6.11 -20.23
CA ALA A 457 -8.20 -5.75 -21.40
C ALA A 457 -7.50 -4.87 -22.47
N TYR A 458 -6.17 -5.05 -22.63
CA TYR A 458 -5.37 -4.48 -23.73
C TYR A 458 -4.64 -5.57 -24.55
N LEU A 459 -5.24 -6.77 -24.57
CA LEU A 459 -4.81 -7.92 -25.36
C LEU A 459 -5.90 -8.30 -26.35
N ASP A 460 -5.57 -8.30 -27.63
CA ASP A 460 -6.48 -8.72 -28.70
C ASP A 460 -5.83 -9.65 -29.74
N ILE A 461 -6.67 -10.44 -30.41
CA ILE A 461 -6.32 -11.42 -31.46
C ILE A 461 -6.88 -11.02 -32.84
N GLY A 462 -7.38 -9.79 -33.00
CA GLY A 462 -8.12 -9.35 -34.17
C GLY A 462 -9.51 -10.00 -34.22
N THR A 463 -10.09 -10.14 -35.41
CA THR A 463 -11.52 -10.50 -35.56
C THR A 463 -11.81 -11.99 -35.27
N PRO A 464 -12.78 -12.36 -34.41
CA PRO A 464 -13.56 -11.48 -33.53
C PRO A 464 -12.75 -11.04 -32.30
N SER A 465 -12.87 -9.75 -31.99
CA SER A 465 -12.14 -9.09 -30.91
C SER A 465 -12.40 -9.73 -29.54
N LEU A 466 -11.34 -9.88 -28.74
CA LEU A 466 -11.43 -10.17 -27.31
C LEU A 466 -11.90 -8.94 -26.52
N LEU A 467 -11.75 -7.75 -27.09
CA LEU A 467 -12.07 -6.46 -26.49
C LEU A 467 -13.46 -5.97 -26.92
N GLY A 468 -14.16 -5.35 -25.96
CA GLY A 468 -15.50 -4.77 -26.11
C GLY A 468 -15.46 -3.26 -25.98
N ARG A 469 -16.17 -2.74 -24.96
CA ARG A 469 -16.34 -1.31 -24.69
C ARG A 469 -15.00 -0.58 -24.58
N ASP A 470 -14.90 0.57 -25.23
CA ASP A 470 -13.74 1.48 -25.26
C ASP A 470 -12.41 0.81 -25.66
N ALA A 471 -12.45 -0.37 -26.32
CA ALA A 471 -11.30 -1.26 -26.53
C ALA A 471 -10.46 -1.48 -25.25
N SER A 472 -11.13 -1.45 -24.10
CA SER A 472 -10.51 -1.39 -22.76
C SER A 472 -11.21 -2.30 -21.74
N HIS A 473 -12.21 -3.07 -22.17
CA HIS A 473 -12.88 -4.11 -21.40
C HIS A 473 -13.00 -5.38 -22.24
N TRP A 474 -13.33 -6.51 -21.62
CA TRP A 474 -13.58 -7.72 -22.38
C TRP A 474 -14.87 -7.64 -23.20
N SER A 475 -14.87 -8.27 -24.37
CA SER A 475 -16.03 -8.36 -25.25
C SER A 475 -17.14 -9.18 -24.59
N PHE A 476 -18.39 -8.75 -24.74
CA PHE A 476 -19.56 -9.52 -24.28
C PHE A 476 -19.54 -10.98 -24.77
N LEU A 477 -18.97 -11.22 -25.95
CA LEU A 477 -18.89 -12.52 -26.62
C LEU A 477 -17.67 -13.38 -26.20
N HIS A 478 -16.78 -12.84 -25.36
CA HIS A 478 -15.58 -13.50 -24.88
C HIS A 478 -15.88 -14.24 -23.57
N ASN A 479 -15.71 -15.56 -23.55
CA ASN A 479 -15.82 -16.32 -22.31
C ASN A 479 -14.57 -16.08 -21.44
N THR A 480 -14.73 -15.23 -20.45
CA THR A 480 -13.69 -14.85 -19.49
C THR A 480 -13.89 -15.49 -18.12
N PHE A 481 -14.82 -16.46 -18.02
CA PHE A 481 -15.22 -17.07 -16.74
C PHE A 481 -15.71 -16.04 -15.71
N GLY A 482 -16.35 -14.96 -16.19
CA GLY A 482 -16.93 -13.91 -15.36
C GLY A 482 -15.90 -12.92 -14.81
N SER A 483 -14.98 -12.42 -15.65
CA SER A 483 -13.99 -11.41 -15.27
C SER A 483 -14.67 -10.15 -14.68
N VAL A 484 -14.07 -9.55 -13.65
CA VAL A 484 -14.47 -8.24 -13.13
C VAL A 484 -14.25 -7.10 -14.14
N VAL A 485 -13.41 -7.29 -15.16
CA VAL A 485 -13.20 -6.30 -16.23
C VAL A 485 -14.26 -6.46 -17.34
N GLU A 486 -15.52 -6.32 -16.93
CA GLU A 486 -16.73 -6.49 -17.75
C GLU A 486 -16.83 -7.83 -18.49
N GLY A 487 -16.47 -8.93 -17.83
CA GLY A 487 -16.46 -10.26 -18.41
C GLY A 487 -17.71 -11.10 -18.15
N ASN A 488 -18.20 -11.81 -19.18
CA ASN A 488 -19.18 -12.89 -19.05
C ASN A 488 -18.50 -14.26 -18.81
N GLU A 489 -19.18 -15.14 -18.08
CA GLU A 489 -18.99 -16.59 -18.15
C GLU A 489 -20.04 -17.16 -19.12
N ILE A 490 -19.57 -17.80 -20.19
CA ILE A 490 -20.41 -18.33 -21.27
C ILE A 490 -20.34 -19.86 -21.26
N GLU A 491 -21.50 -20.48 -21.08
CA GLU A 491 -21.73 -21.90 -21.25
C GLU A 491 -22.00 -22.22 -22.74
N ASP A 492 -21.36 -23.26 -23.25
CA ASP A 492 -21.60 -23.83 -24.57
C ASP A 492 -22.62 -24.96 -24.42
N LEU A 493 -23.80 -24.79 -25.03
CA LEU A 493 -24.91 -25.74 -24.96
C LEU A 493 -24.82 -26.82 -26.07
N GLY A 494 -23.79 -26.75 -26.92
CA GLY A 494 -23.64 -27.57 -28.11
C GLY A 494 -24.38 -27.00 -29.32
N ASN A 495 -24.12 -27.58 -30.49
CA ASN A 495 -24.74 -27.22 -31.79
C ASN A 495 -24.62 -25.75 -32.23
N GLY A 496 -23.78 -24.96 -31.56
CA GLY A 496 -23.61 -23.52 -31.81
C GLY A 496 -24.49 -22.63 -30.94
N ASP A 497 -25.15 -23.16 -29.92
CA ASP A 497 -25.95 -22.39 -28.95
C ASP A 497 -25.16 -22.12 -27.66
N PHE A 498 -25.31 -20.92 -27.11
CA PHE A 498 -24.57 -20.43 -25.95
C PHE A 498 -25.50 -19.76 -24.93
N ARG A 499 -25.06 -19.73 -23.67
CA ARG A 499 -25.76 -19.03 -22.57
C ARG A 499 -24.77 -18.29 -21.68
N THR A 500 -25.04 -17.03 -21.36
CA THR A 500 -24.33 -16.35 -20.27
C THR A 500 -24.86 -16.84 -18.92
N VAL A 501 -23.97 -17.31 -18.04
CA VAL A 501 -24.35 -17.97 -16.77
C VAL A 501 -23.84 -17.25 -15.51
N ALA A 502 -22.77 -16.47 -15.63
CA ALA A 502 -22.26 -15.58 -14.58
C ALA A 502 -21.53 -14.38 -15.21
N ALA A 503 -21.19 -13.38 -14.42
CA ALA A 503 -20.46 -12.19 -14.84
C ALA A 503 -19.82 -11.48 -13.63
N THR A 504 -18.71 -10.78 -13.84
CA THR A 504 -18.09 -9.86 -12.84
C THR A 504 -17.89 -10.44 -11.43
N ILE A 505 -17.43 -11.70 -11.34
CA ILE A 505 -17.26 -12.45 -10.08
C ILE A 505 -15.81 -12.73 -9.67
N ARG A 506 -14.82 -12.63 -10.57
CA ARG A 506 -13.40 -12.96 -10.30
C ARG A 506 -12.45 -12.32 -11.32
N TYR A 507 -11.15 -12.47 -11.15
CA TYR A 507 -10.19 -12.29 -12.25
C TYR A 507 -10.03 -13.62 -13.00
N SER A 508 -10.14 -13.58 -14.33
CA SER A 508 -10.04 -14.76 -15.21
C SER A 508 -8.65 -15.42 -15.15
N PRO A 509 -8.48 -16.67 -15.64
CA PRO A 509 -7.16 -17.27 -15.80
C PRO A 509 -6.23 -16.47 -16.72
N LEU A 510 -6.76 -15.77 -17.73
CA LEU A 510 -5.98 -14.85 -18.58
C LEU A 510 -5.59 -13.59 -17.78
N ASP A 511 -6.51 -13.07 -16.96
CA ASP A 511 -6.28 -11.89 -16.14
C ASP A 511 -5.15 -12.14 -15.13
N GLN A 512 -5.26 -13.26 -14.41
CA GLN A 512 -4.24 -13.71 -13.45
C GLN A 512 -2.88 -13.97 -14.12
N TYR A 513 -2.85 -14.37 -15.39
CA TYR A 513 -1.58 -14.52 -16.13
C TYR A 513 -0.88 -13.17 -16.34
N VAL A 514 -1.59 -12.15 -16.86
CA VAL A 514 -0.96 -10.85 -17.12
C VAL A 514 -0.63 -10.09 -15.83
N MET A 515 -1.46 -10.22 -14.80
CA MET A 515 -1.12 -9.75 -13.45
C MET A 515 0.16 -10.41 -12.91
N GLY A 516 0.48 -11.64 -13.37
CA GLY A 516 1.64 -12.42 -12.92
C GLY A 516 1.34 -13.31 -11.71
N LEU A 517 0.07 -13.62 -11.47
CA LEU A 517 -0.45 -14.50 -10.42
C LEU A 517 -0.64 -15.95 -10.89
N ARG A 518 -0.54 -16.21 -12.20
CA ARG A 518 -0.68 -17.54 -12.82
C ARG A 518 0.40 -17.76 -13.90
N PRO A 519 1.08 -18.92 -13.93
CA PRO A 519 1.98 -19.27 -15.04
C PRO A 519 1.17 -19.69 -16.27
N ALA A 520 1.73 -19.50 -17.48
CA ALA A 520 1.05 -19.84 -18.75
C ALA A 520 0.54 -21.29 -18.79
N SER A 521 1.31 -22.24 -18.21
CA SER A 521 0.94 -23.66 -18.12
C SER A 521 -0.31 -23.96 -17.29
N GLN A 522 -0.84 -22.99 -16.54
CA GLN A 522 -2.08 -23.10 -15.76
C GLN A 522 -3.25 -22.30 -16.38
N VAL A 523 -3.06 -21.71 -17.57
CA VAL A 523 -4.13 -21.05 -18.34
C VAL A 523 -4.75 -22.08 -19.28
N ALA A 524 -5.92 -22.59 -18.92
CA ALA A 524 -6.67 -23.51 -19.78
C ALA A 524 -7.19 -22.79 -21.05
N PRO A 525 -7.35 -23.47 -22.19
CA PRO A 525 -7.98 -22.89 -23.38
C PRO A 525 -9.39 -22.35 -23.09
N TRP A 526 -9.70 -21.19 -23.66
CA TRP A 526 -11.01 -20.54 -23.54
C TRP A 526 -11.59 -20.32 -24.94
N PHE A 527 -12.65 -19.52 -25.07
CA PHE A 527 -13.25 -19.23 -26.37
C PHE A 527 -13.89 -17.85 -26.46
N VAL A 528 -14.08 -17.39 -27.70
CA VAL A 528 -14.90 -16.24 -28.08
C VAL A 528 -15.95 -16.72 -29.10
N VAL A 529 -17.17 -16.19 -29.02
CA VAL A 529 -18.25 -16.54 -29.97
C VAL A 529 -18.17 -15.64 -31.20
N ALA A 530 -17.70 -16.20 -32.32
CA ALA A 530 -17.68 -15.57 -33.62
C ALA A 530 -19.06 -15.62 -34.30
N ASN A 531 -19.34 -14.69 -35.22
CA ASN A 531 -20.56 -14.67 -36.03
C ASN A 531 -21.86 -14.89 -35.20
N PRO A 532 -22.09 -14.10 -34.13
CA PRO A 532 -23.25 -14.29 -33.27
C PRO A 532 -24.56 -14.10 -34.04
N VAL A 533 -25.59 -14.82 -33.62
CA VAL A 533 -26.97 -14.70 -34.09
C VAL A 533 -27.84 -14.40 -32.88
N LEU A 534 -28.48 -13.23 -32.90
CA LEU A 534 -29.35 -12.79 -31.83
C LEU A 534 -30.65 -13.63 -31.76
N PRO A 535 -31.18 -13.89 -30.54
CA PRO A 535 -32.47 -14.55 -30.40
C PRO A 535 -33.61 -13.66 -30.90
N THR A 536 -34.72 -14.28 -31.30
CA THR A 536 -35.95 -13.56 -31.66
C THR A 536 -36.72 -13.01 -30.46
N THR A 537 -36.42 -13.49 -29.25
CA THR A 537 -36.96 -13.03 -27.97
C THR A 537 -35.83 -12.73 -27.00
N PHE A 538 -35.93 -11.62 -26.27
CA PHE A 538 -34.93 -11.19 -25.30
C PHE A 538 -35.50 -11.19 -23.89
N PRO A 539 -34.69 -11.47 -22.85
CA PRO A 539 -35.07 -11.20 -21.46
C PRO A 539 -35.51 -9.75 -21.28
N THR A 540 -36.55 -9.50 -20.49
CA THR A 540 -37.11 -8.14 -20.29
C THR A 540 -36.07 -7.14 -19.76
N ALA A 541 -35.13 -7.62 -18.93
CA ALA A 541 -34.05 -6.82 -18.36
C ALA A 541 -32.85 -6.60 -19.32
N PHE A 542 -32.82 -7.22 -20.50
CA PHE A 542 -31.71 -7.06 -21.43
C PHE A 542 -31.79 -5.70 -22.15
N PRO A 543 -30.74 -4.84 -22.12
CA PRO A 543 -30.79 -3.49 -22.66
C PRO A 543 -31.21 -3.42 -24.13
N LEU A 544 -31.98 -2.37 -24.51
CA LEU A 544 -32.51 -2.23 -25.87
C LEU A 544 -31.41 -1.95 -26.90
N GLN A 545 -30.44 -1.10 -26.55
CA GLN A 545 -29.30 -0.75 -27.41
C GLN A 545 -28.41 -1.97 -27.74
N CYS A 546 -28.42 -3.00 -26.90
CA CYS A 546 -27.63 -4.22 -27.04
C CYS A 546 -28.28 -5.28 -27.93
N ARG A 547 -29.49 -5.01 -28.46
CA ARG A 547 -30.23 -5.91 -29.35
C ARG A 547 -29.83 -5.75 -30.81
N SER A 548 -28.56 -5.40 -31.08
CA SER A 548 -27.97 -5.34 -32.42
C SER A 548 -26.59 -6.02 -32.45
N LEU A 549 -26.27 -6.65 -33.57
CA LEU A 549 -25.01 -7.40 -33.74
C LEU A 549 -23.78 -6.48 -33.69
N GLN A 550 -23.94 -5.22 -34.08
CA GLN A 550 -22.90 -4.20 -34.07
C GLN A 550 -22.57 -3.72 -32.65
N ARG A 551 -23.59 -3.61 -31.76
CA ARG A 551 -23.39 -3.09 -30.39
C ARG A 551 -23.08 -4.17 -29.37
N LEU A 552 -23.59 -5.39 -29.55
CA LEU A 552 -23.46 -6.49 -28.57
C LEU A 552 -22.03 -6.68 -28.01
N PRO A 553 -20.94 -6.68 -28.81
CA PRO A 553 -19.59 -6.87 -28.26
C PRO A 553 -19.17 -5.83 -27.22
N ALA A 554 -19.70 -4.61 -27.29
CA ALA A 554 -19.38 -3.47 -26.43
C ALA A 554 -20.43 -3.22 -25.33
N CYS A 555 -21.34 -4.17 -25.09
CA CYS A 555 -22.34 -4.08 -24.04
C CYS A 555 -21.82 -4.63 -22.70
N ALA A 556 -22.35 -4.07 -21.61
CA ALA A 556 -22.07 -4.54 -20.27
C ALA A 556 -22.53 -6.01 -20.09
N PRO A 557 -21.89 -6.78 -19.18
CA PRO A 557 -22.24 -8.17 -18.91
C PRO A 557 -23.70 -8.36 -18.50
N PHE A 558 -24.26 -9.50 -18.90
CA PHE A 558 -25.65 -9.83 -18.62
C PHE A 558 -25.78 -11.33 -18.43
N VAL A 559 -26.40 -11.77 -17.33
CA VAL A 559 -26.62 -13.19 -17.03
C VAL A 559 -28.00 -13.64 -17.54
N GLY A 560 -28.04 -14.74 -18.28
CA GLY A 560 -29.26 -15.37 -18.78
C GLY A 560 -29.64 -15.02 -20.22
N LEU A 561 -28.74 -14.45 -21.02
CA LEU A 561 -28.95 -14.33 -22.47
C LEU A 561 -28.59 -15.67 -23.13
N GLN A 562 -29.51 -16.21 -23.94
CA GLN A 562 -29.24 -17.30 -24.87
C GLN A 562 -29.12 -16.75 -26.30
N PHE A 563 -28.11 -17.19 -27.03
CA PHE A 563 -27.80 -16.75 -28.39
C PHE A 563 -27.00 -17.82 -29.11
N SER A 564 -26.98 -17.79 -30.45
CA SER A 564 -26.23 -18.78 -31.25
C SER A 564 -24.99 -18.14 -31.89
N GLY A 565 -24.06 -18.95 -32.40
CA GLY A 565 -22.86 -18.48 -33.09
C GLY A 565 -21.86 -19.59 -33.40
N THR A 566 -20.62 -19.21 -33.71
CA THR A 566 -19.50 -20.12 -33.98
C THR A 566 -18.46 -20.04 -32.88
N ARG A 567 -18.15 -21.14 -32.20
CA ARG A 567 -17.09 -21.19 -31.20
C ARG A 567 -15.70 -21.05 -31.83
N ARG A 568 -14.97 -19.97 -31.52
CA ARG A 568 -13.51 -19.88 -31.75
C ARG A 568 -12.80 -20.15 -30.43
N ASN A 569 -12.13 -21.29 -30.32
CA ASN A 569 -11.21 -21.55 -29.20
C ASN A 569 -9.98 -20.65 -29.32
N VAL A 570 -9.44 -20.22 -28.17
CA VAL A 570 -8.25 -19.37 -28.03
C VAL A 570 -7.34 -20.00 -26.98
N THR A 571 -6.02 -19.87 -27.15
CA THR A 571 -5.01 -20.39 -26.21
C THR A 571 -4.06 -19.29 -25.76
N ILE A 572 -3.37 -19.54 -24.65
CA ILE A 572 -2.35 -18.61 -24.15
C ILE A 572 -1.15 -18.48 -25.11
N ASP A 573 -0.85 -19.52 -25.88
CA ASP A 573 0.22 -19.50 -26.89
C ASP A 573 -0.09 -18.53 -28.05
N GLU A 574 -1.36 -18.37 -28.42
CA GLU A 574 -1.81 -17.38 -29.41
C GLU A 574 -1.48 -15.95 -28.92
N ILE A 575 -1.84 -15.64 -27.66
CA ILE A 575 -1.50 -14.37 -27.00
C ILE A 575 0.02 -14.16 -26.91
N ILE A 576 0.76 -15.18 -26.45
CA ILE A 576 2.23 -15.12 -26.33
C ILE A 576 2.90 -14.92 -27.70
N SER A 577 2.34 -15.47 -28.78
CA SER A 577 2.85 -15.26 -30.14
C SER A 577 2.67 -13.82 -30.65
N LEU A 578 1.66 -13.10 -30.13
CA LEU A 578 1.33 -11.72 -30.53
C LEU A 578 2.02 -10.66 -29.65
N ALA A 579 1.98 -10.82 -28.33
CA ALA A 579 2.50 -9.85 -27.36
C ALA A 579 3.91 -10.18 -26.83
N GLY A 580 4.38 -11.41 -27.03
CA GLY A 580 5.50 -11.99 -26.28
C GLY A 580 5.05 -12.52 -24.90
N PRO A 581 5.89 -13.32 -24.23
CA PRO A 581 5.59 -13.81 -22.88
C PRO A 581 5.66 -12.68 -21.84
N ARG A 582 4.85 -12.77 -20.77
CA ARG A 582 4.89 -11.85 -19.63
C ARG A 582 6.29 -11.78 -19.02
N VAL A 583 6.85 -10.56 -18.89
CA VAL A 583 8.13 -10.29 -18.20
C VAL A 583 7.94 -9.16 -17.18
N PRO A 584 8.30 -9.32 -15.88
CA PRO A 584 8.90 -10.53 -15.27
C PRO A 584 8.00 -11.76 -15.36
N SER A 585 8.55 -12.97 -15.15
CA SER A 585 7.74 -14.20 -15.19
C SER A 585 6.84 -14.34 -13.96
N PHE A 586 5.98 -15.36 -13.93
CA PHE A 586 5.12 -15.67 -12.77
C PHE A 586 5.93 -15.80 -11.47
N GLU A 587 7.10 -16.42 -11.52
CA GLU A 587 7.96 -16.70 -10.36
C GLU A 587 8.58 -15.42 -9.77
N GLN A 588 8.73 -14.37 -10.58
CA GLN A 588 9.38 -13.11 -10.22
C GLN A 588 8.40 -11.95 -10.07
N ALA A 589 7.15 -12.12 -10.50
CA ALA A 589 6.12 -11.11 -10.40
C ALA A 589 5.70 -10.88 -8.94
N GLN A 590 5.37 -9.63 -8.62
CA GLN A 590 4.71 -9.24 -7.38
C GLN A 590 3.47 -10.12 -7.10
N LYS A 591 3.25 -10.43 -5.82
CA LYS A 591 2.09 -11.20 -5.31
C LYS A 591 1.32 -10.42 -4.25
N ASP A 592 2.01 -9.56 -3.52
CA ASP A 592 1.47 -8.77 -2.42
C ASP A 592 1.36 -7.31 -2.86
N PHE A 593 0.14 -6.77 -2.84
CA PHE A 593 -0.15 -5.39 -3.23
C PHE A 593 -0.52 -4.54 -2.01
N ARG A 594 -0.04 -3.31 -1.94
CA ARG A 594 -0.45 -2.35 -0.90
C ARG A 594 -1.20 -1.17 -1.51
N VAL A 595 -2.42 -0.91 -1.05
CA VAL A 595 -3.20 0.26 -1.51
C VAL A 595 -3.73 1.10 -0.33
N ALA A 596 -3.66 2.43 -0.46
CA ALA A 596 -4.25 3.33 0.53
C ALA A 596 -5.66 3.74 0.12
N PHE A 597 -6.56 3.83 1.09
CA PHE A 597 -7.91 4.37 0.90
C PHE A 597 -7.94 5.80 1.44
N ILE A 598 -8.23 6.75 0.55
CA ILE A 598 -8.21 8.20 0.82
C ILE A 598 -9.64 8.74 0.78
N LEU A 599 -10.06 9.46 1.82
CA LEU A 599 -11.32 10.19 1.86
C LEU A 599 -11.05 11.69 1.77
N VAL A 600 -11.47 12.32 0.67
CA VAL A 600 -11.36 13.76 0.45
C VAL A 600 -12.57 14.48 1.06
N THR A 601 -12.31 15.54 1.84
CA THR A 601 -13.35 16.42 2.40
C THR A 601 -13.20 17.86 1.91
N GLN A 602 -14.32 18.59 1.87
CA GLN A 602 -14.30 20.02 1.57
C GLN A 602 -13.64 20.81 2.70
N ARG A 603 -13.02 21.94 2.36
CA ARG A 603 -12.36 22.83 3.31
C ARG A 603 -13.26 23.21 4.50
N GLY A 604 -12.74 23.05 5.71
CA GLY A 604 -13.45 23.32 6.96
C GLY A 604 -14.52 22.28 7.34
N GLN A 605 -14.68 21.20 6.57
CA GLN A 605 -15.63 20.12 6.86
C GLN A 605 -14.89 18.90 7.40
N ALA A 606 -15.26 18.49 8.62
CA ALA A 606 -14.83 17.21 9.17
C ALA A 606 -15.48 16.05 8.40
N PRO A 607 -14.79 14.90 8.25
CA PRO A 607 -15.35 13.71 7.61
C PRO A 607 -16.56 13.20 8.40
N LYS A 608 -17.62 12.77 7.71
CA LYS A 608 -18.80 12.18 8.32
C LYS A 608 -18.42 10.83 8.94
N THR A 609 -18.85 10.58 10.17
CA THR A 609 -18.60 9.30 10.87
C THR A 609 -19.12 8.10 10.09
N SER A 610 -20.27 8.23 9.41
CA SER A 610 -20.84 7.21 8.54
C SER A 610 -19.96 6.89 7.33
N SER A 611 -19.32 7.91 6.75
CA SER A 611 -18.44 7.77 5.59
C SER A 611 -17.15 7.07 5.97
N LEU A 612 -16.56 7.40 7.13
CA LEU A 612 -15.41 6.66 7.68
C LEU A 612 -15.75 5.19 7.96
N GLN A 613 -16.90 4.91 8.58
CA GLN A 613 -17.35 3.55 8.87
C GLN A 613 -17.60 2.73 7.60
N SER A 614 -18.30 3.31 6.61
CA SER A 614 -18.59 2.65 5.33
C SER A 614 -17.32 2.40 4.53
N LEU A 615 -16.40 3.37 4.50
CA LEU A 615 -15.14 3.24 3.79
C LEU A 615 -14.20 2.22 4.44
N ASP A 616 -14.14 2.14 5.78
CA ASP A 616 -13.35 1.11 6.47
C ASP A 616 -13.95 -0.30 6.28
N ALA A 617 -15.29 -0.42 6.26
CA ALA A 617 -15.98 -1.66 5.94
C ALA A 617 -15.78 -2.11 4.47
N PHE A 618 -15.64 -1.16 3.54
CA PHE A 618 -15.28 -1.44 2.14
C PHE A 618 -13.79 -1.85 2.06
N ARG A 619 -12.89 -1.03 2.60
CA ARG A 619 -11.44 -1.25 2.66
C ARG A 619 -11.04 -2.62 3.22
N THR A 620 -11.72 -3.08 4.28
CA THR A 620 -11.49 -4.40 4.88
C THR A 620 -12.02 -5.53 4.00
N GLN A 621 -13.22 -5.40 3.43
CA GLN A 621 -13.81 -6.39 2.54
C GLN A 621 -13.07 -6.51 1.20
N TRP A 622 -12.48 -5.42 0.69
CA TRP A 622 -11.64 -5.41 -0.50
C TRP A 622 -10.47 -6.40 -0.40
N GLN A 623 -9.82 -6.51 0.77
CA GLN A 623 -8.75 -7.49 0.98
C GLN A 623 -9.25 -8.92 0.76
N SER A 624 -10.38 -9.29 1.37
CA SER A 624 -10.98 -10.62 1.20
C SER A 624 -11.43 -10.88 -0.24
N PHE A 625 -12.11 -9.90 -0.86
CA PHE A 625 -12.60 -10.01 -2.23
C PHE A 625 -11.45 -10.18 -3.23
N PHE A 626 -10.36 -9.40 -3.11
CA PHE A 626 -9.22 -9.53 -4.00
C PHE A 626 -8.60 -10.93 -3.92
N MET A 627 -8.37 -11.44 -2.70
CA MET A 627 -7.83 -12.79 -2.48
C MET A 627 -8.73 -13.87 -3.10
N ASP A 628 -10.05 -13.81 -2.88
CA ASP A 628 -11.02 -14.73 -3.47
C ASP A 628 -11.01 -14.64 -5.02
N ALA A 629 -11.03 -13.41 -5.56
CA ALA A 629 -11.07 -13.14 -6.99
C ALA A 629 -9.81 -13.60 -7.74
N VAL A 630 -8.66 -13.75 -7.07
CA VAL A 630 -7.41 -14.28 -7.64
C VAL A 630 -7.08 -15.71 -7.19
N GLU A 631 -8.06 -16.47 -6.67
CA GLU A 631 -7.89 -17.85 -6.19
C GLU A 631 -6.78 -18.00 -5.11
N ASN A 632 -6.65 -17.00 -4.23
CA ASN A 632 -5.62 -16.91 -3.18
C ASN A 632 -4.16 -16.88 -3.71
N ARG A 633 -3.95 -16.49 -4.98
CA ARG A 633 -2.63 -16.40 -5.62
C ARG A 633 -1.90 -15.07 -5.40
N GLY A 634 -2.54 -14.13 -4.73
CA GLY A 634 -1.96 -12.84 -4.35
C GLY A 634 -2.68 -12.26 -3.13
N THR A 635 -2.06 -11.30 -2.46
CA THR A 635 -2.59 -10.64 -1.26
C THR A 635 -2.79 -9.16 -1.50
N MET A 636 -3.65 -8.55 -0.67
CA MET A 636 -3.97 -7.14 -0.70
C MET A 636 -3.88 -6.60 0.72
N ASN A 637 -3.00 -5.62 0.95
CA ASN A 637 -2.86 -4.91 2.20
C ASN A 637 -3.46 -3.51 2.05
N THR A 638 -4.39 -3.15 2.94
CA THR A 638 -5.03 -1.84 2.96
C THR A 638 -4.75 -1.07 4.26
N GLU A 639 -3.59 -1.33 4.87
CA GLU A 639 -3.16 -0.66 6.10
C GLU A 639 -2.35 0.60 5.77
N LEU A 640 -2.55 1.65 6.57
CA LEU A 640 -1.68 2.82 6.52
C LEU A 640 -0.37 2.53 7.24
N ALA A 641 0.70 3.12 6.73
CA ALA A 641 2.05 2.99 7.24
C ALA A 641 2.52 4.38 7.66
N SER A 642 2.93 4.50 8.92
CA SER A 642 3.51 5.74 9.45
C SER A 642 5.02 5.71 9.27
N VAL A 643 5.62 6.87 8.97
CA VAL A 643 7.07 7.08 9.09
C VAL A 643 7.32 7.98 10.29
N GLY A 644 8.17 7.55 11.21
CA GLY A 644 8.45 8.33 12.41
C GLY A 644 9.72 7.90 13.15
N THR A 645 10.24 8.83 13.95
CA THR A 645 11.32 8.59 14.91
C THR A 645 10.81 8.25 16.30
N GLU A 646 9.51 8.43 16.55
CA GLU A 646 8.81 7.95 17.72
C GLU A 646 7.38 7.54 17.36
N PHE A 647 6.80 6.68 18.20
CA PHE A 647 5.41 6.24 18.19
C PHE A 647 4.80 6.48 19.57
N ARG A 648 3.53 6.85 19.62
CA ARG A 648 2.77 7.10 20.86
C ARG A 648 1.40 6.45 20.75
N THR A 649 0.96 5.81 21.83
CA THR A 649 -0.36 5.21 21.93
C THR A 649 -0.85 5.20 23.38
N ASP A 650 -2.16 5.30 23.57
CA ASP A 650 -2.78 5.11 24.88
C ASP A 650 -3.13 3.64 25.06
N ILE A 651 -2.52 2.99 26.05
CA ILE A 651 -2.81 1.61 26.44
C ILE A 651 -3.77 1.65 27.63
N THR A 652 -4.89 0.94 27.54
CA THR A 652 -5.86 0.79 28.64
C THR A 652 -5.34 -0.19 29.71
N ALA A 653 -5.97 -0.25 30.88
CA ALA A 653 -5.56 -1.19 31.92
C ALA A 653 -5.82 -2.65 31.49
N ASN A 654 -4.78 -3.49 31.54
CA ASN A 654 -4.71 -4.84 30.96
C ASN A 654 -4.86 -4.85 29.42
N GLY A 655 -4.69 -3.70 28.77
CA GLY A 655 -4.65 -3.58 27.32
C GLY A 655 -3.26 -3.87 26.77
N SER A 656 -3.18 -3.97 25.44
CA SER A 656 -1.92 -4.15 24.73
C SER A 656 -1.91 -3.41 23.40
N HIS A 657 -0.71 -3.11 22.92
CA HIS A 657 -0.53 -2.55 21.60
C HIS A 657 0.63 -3.24 20.88
N ARG A 658 0.49 -3.45 19.58
CA ARG A 658 1.45 -4.16 18.74
C ARG A 658 1.86 -3.24 17.60
N ILE A 659 3.16 -3.06 17.44
CA ILE A 659 3.76 -2.18 16.42
C ILE A 659 4.77 -3.03 15.64
N GLN A 660 4.87 -2.91 14.32
CA GLN A 660 5.86 -3.61 13.53
C GLN A 660 6.50 -2.69 12.49
N THR A 661 7.83 -2.66 12.43
CA THR A 661 8.55 -2.00 11.33
C THR A 661 8.35 -2.78 10.03
N LEU A 662 8.25 -2.10 8.89
CA LEU A 662 7.83 -2.74 7.64
C LEU A 662 8.96 -3.43 6.86
N GLY A 663 10.22 -3.26 7.24
CA GLY A 663 11.37 -3.87 6.56
C GLY A 663 11.67 -3.20 5.22
N THR A 664 11.22 -1.97 5.02
CA THR A 664 11.22 -1.27 3.72
C THR A 664 12.52 -0.56 3.41
N ALA A 665 13.48 -0.50 4.34
CA ALA A 665 14.77 0.14 4.08
C ALA A 665 15.60 -0.65 3.03
N ASN A 666 16.10 0.07 2.02
CA ASN A 666 16.94 -0.48 0.91
C ASN A 666 18.23 -1.17 1.38
N SER A 667 18.66 -0.90 2.61
CA SER A 667 19.75 -1.56 3.32
C SER A 667 19.29 -1.79 4.76
N VAL A 668 19.77 -2.84 5.43
CA VAL A 668 19.46 -3.05 6.85
C VAL A 668 19.93 -1.84 7.67
N GLN A 669 18.99 -1.21 8.35
CA GLN A 669 19.22 -0.22 9.39
C GLN A 669 19.35 -0.95 10.72
N VAL A 670 20.32 -0.54 11.52
CA VAL A 670 20.59 -1.09 12.86
C VAL A 670 20.54 0.04 13.87
N GLY A 671 19.99 -0.25 15.04
CA GLY A 671 19.83 0.76 16.09
C GLY A 671 19.38 0.17 17.42
N TYR A 672 18.71 0.99 18.21
CA TYR A 672 18.05 0.58 19.46
C TYR A 672 16.75 1.34 19.65
N SER A 673 15.88 0.82 20.52
CA SER A 673 14.62 1.46 20.87
C SER A 673 14.49 1.75 22.35
N VAL A 674 13.73 2.80 22.66
CA VAL A 674 13.48 3.30 24.02
C VAL A 674 11.97 3.33 24.27
N LEU A 675 11.51 2.74 25.37
CA LEU A 675 10.09 2.67 25.73
C LEU A 675 9.84 3.35 27.08
N ASP A 676 9.09 4.43 27.09
CA ASP A 676 8.60 5.11 28.28
C ASP A 676 7.16 4.68 28.61
N SER A 677 6.85 4.61 29.91
CA SER A 677 5.49 4.49 30.46
C SER A 677 4.67 3.24 30.07
N ALA A 678 5.33 2.19 29.58
CA ALA A 678 4.73 0.88 29.36
C ALA A 678 5.76 -0.24 29.53
N LEU A 679 5.29 -1.49 29.64
CA LEU A 679 6.12 -2.68 29.63
C LEU A 679 6.06 -3.31 28.23
N GLY A 680 7.10 -4.06 27.84
CA GLY A 680 7.07 -4.70 26.54
C GLY A 680 8.27 -5.57 26.19
N VAL A 681 8.16 -6.18 25.01
CA VAL A 681 9.13 -7.10 24.41
C VAL A 681 9.32 -6.70 22.95
N SER A 682 10.57 -6.60 22.49
CA SER A 682 10.84 -6.49 21.05
C SER A 682 11.03 -7.89 20.45
N VAL A 683 10.65 -8.07 19.19
CA VAL A 683 10.69 -9.36 18.50
C VAL A 683 11.37 -9.12 17.16
N LEU A 684 12.58 -9.67 17.00
CA LEU A 684 13.35 -9.55 15.76
C LEU A 684 12.94 -10.69 14.83
N ARG A 685 12.62 -10.36 13.57
CA ARG A 685 12.24 -11.34 12.54
C ARG A 685 13.16 -11.26 11.34
N PHE A 686 13.42 -12.41 10.75
CA PHE A 686 14.03 -12.57 9.43
C PHE A 686 13.07 -13.33 8.51
N THR A 687 12.79 -12.78 7.32
CA THR A 687 11.97 -13.41 6.28
C THR A 687 12.80 -13.82 5.05
N SER A 688 12.25 -14.71 4.24
CA SER A 688 12.77 -15.05 2.92
C SER A 688 11.60 -15.24 1.97
N GLY A 689 11.40 -14.27 1.07
CA GLY A 689 10.10 -14.05 0.42
C GLY A 689 9.06 -13.65 1.47
N SER A 690 7.86 -14.23 1.38
CA SER A 690 6.77 -14.06 2.35
C SER A 690 6.90 -14.94 3.60
N ASP A 691 7.85 -15.88 3.64
CA ASP A 691 8.02 -16.83 4.75
C ASP A 691 8.87 -16.24 5.89
N ILE A 692 8.39 -16.37 7.12
CA ILE A 692 9.23 -16.18 8.33
C ILE A 692 10.17 -17.38 8.46
N ARG A 693 11.47 -17.10 8.53
CA ARG A 693 12.55 -18.09 8.69
C ARG A 693 13.15 -18.09 10.09
N SER A 694 13.18 -16.94 10.76
CA SER A 694 13.55 -16.86 12.17
C SER A 694 12.80 -15.76 12.89
N GLU A 695 12.44 -16.00 14.15
CA GLU A 695 11.85 -15.04 15.07
C GLU A 695 12.52 -15.21 16.45
N VAL A 696 12.90 -14.11 17.11
CA VAL A 696 13.45 -14.14 18.47
C VAL A 696 12.88 -13.00 19.30
N ALA A 697 12.36 -13.32 20.49
CA ALA A 697 11.92 -12.32 21.44
C ALA A 697 13.11 -11.81 22.28
N VAL A 698 13.15 -10.50 22.48
CA VAL A 698 14.19 -9.74 23.16
C VAL A 698 13.51 -8.95 24.30
N PRO A 699 13.74 -9.33 25.58
CA PRO A 699 13.24 -8.55 26.70
C PRO A 699 13.97 -7.20 26.81
N ALA A 700 13.39 -6.27 27.57
CA ALA A 700 14.07 -5.03 27.93
C ALA A 700 15.39 -5.33 28.66
N ALA A 701 16.46 -4.60 28.32
CA ALA A 701 17.79 -4.86 28.85
C ALA A 701 17.95 -4.38 30.30
N THR A 702 18.70 -5.15 31.08
CA THR A 702 19.20 -4.71 32.39
C THR A 702 20.43 -3.81 32.20
N PHE A 703 20.61 -2.83 33.09
CA PHE A 703 21.72 -1.89 33.06
C PHE A 703 22.72 -2.15 34.18
N GLY A 704 24.01 -2.04 33.87
CA GLY A 704 25.09 -2.28 34.83
C GLY A 704 26.45 -1.82 34.31
N THR A 705 27.46 -1.84 35.19
CA THR A 705 28.86 -1.53 34.84
C THR A 705 29.71 -2.78 34.63
N SER A 706 29.18 -3.97 34.92
CA SER A 706 29.85 -5.25 34.73
C SER A 706 28.85 -6.26 34.20
N PHE A 707 29.24 -7.06 33.21
CA PHE A 707 28.44 -8.13 32.63
C PHE A 707 29.29 -9.35 32.31
N THR A 708 28.67 -10.52 32.27
CA THR A 708 29.22 -11.71 31.62
C THR A 708 28.17 -12.25 30.63
N VAL A 709 28.62 -12.62 29.44
CA VAL A 709 27.79 -13.11 28.32
C VAL A 709 28.32 -14.46 27.86
N TYR A 710 27.44 -15.41 27.53
CA TYR A 710 27.87 -16.63 26.84
C TYR A 710 28.36 -16.34 25.42
N ALA A 711 29.59 -16.74 25.12
CA ALA A 711 30.27 -16.48 23.86
C ALA A 711 30.69 -17.79 23.19
N ALA A 712 30.29 -17.97 21.92
CA ALA A 712 30.71 -19.11 21.12
C ALA A 712 30.95 -18.71 19.65
N ARG A 713 31.84 -19.47 19.00
CA ARG A 713 32.01 -19.47 17.55
C ARG A 713 32.34 -20.86 17.03
N THR A 714 31.56 -21.30 16.06
CA THR A 714 31.87 -22.42 15.16
C THR A 714 31.92 -21.91 13.72
N ASP A 715 31.99 -22.83 12.76
CA ASP A 715 31.71 -22.63 11.34
C ASP A 715 30.33 -22.01 11.03
N GLN A 716 29.27 -22.50 11.68
CA GLN A 716 27.88 -22.12 11.43
C GLN A 716 27.24 -21.27 12.54
N THR A 717 27.79 -21.27 13.75
CA THR A 717 27.26 -20.51 14.91
C THR A 717 28.20 -19.37 15.32
N SER A 718 27.68 -18.18 15.63
CA SER A 718 28.41 -17.13 16.34
C SER A 718 27.51 -16.38 17.33
N THR A 719 28.04 -16.05 18.52
CA THR A 719 27.41 -15.07 19.42
C THR A 719 27.57 -13.67 18.82
N GLY A 720 26.47 -12.92 18.76
CA GLY A 720 26.41 -11.47 18.61
C GLY A 720 26.11 -10.77 19.93
N MET A 721 26.64 -9.57 20.13
CA MET A 721 26.38 -8.74 21.30
C MET A 721 25.95 -7.35 20.86
N ALA A 722 24.78 -6.91 21.32
CA ALA A 722 24.27 -5.56 21.14
C ALA A 722 24.44 -4.78 22.46
N ILE A 723 25.22 -3.71 22.44
CA ILE A 723 25.61 -2.92 23.60
C ILE A 723 25.10 -1.49 23.42
N VAL A 724 24.29 -1.00 24.35
CA VAL A 724 23.74 0.37 24.34
C VAL A 724 24.27 1.18 25.53
N ASN A 725 24.78 2.39 25.25
CA ASN A 725 25.14 3.38 26.26
C ASN A 725 24.10 4.50 26.25
N THR A 726 23.19 4.49 27.21
CA THR A 726 22.11 5.49 27.31
C THR A 726 22.53 6.73 28.09
N GLY A 727 23.70 6.71 28.72
CA GLY A 727 24.25 7.79 29.51
C GLY A 727 24.73 8.98 28.67
N ALA A 728 24.85 10.14 29.32
CA ALA A 728 25.37 11.37 28.73
C ALA A 728 26.92 11.42 28.64
N SER A 729 27.61 10.31 28.89
CA SER A 729 29.07 10.20 28.90
C SER A 729 29.52 8.97 28.12
N THR A 730 30.68 9.04 27.48
CA THR A 730 31.29 7.92 26.75
C THR A 730 31.58 6.74 27.68
N ALA A 731 31.16 5.55 27.27
CA ALA A 731 31.52 4.29 27.90
C ALA A 731 32.86 3.77 27.33
N PHE A 732 33.79 3.48 28.23
CA PHE A 732 35.04 2.79 27.98
C PHE A 732 34.90 1.38 28.55
N ILE A 733 34.71 0.41 27.67
CA ILE A 733 34.36 -0.97 28.00
C ILE A 733 35.59 -1.84 27.75
N THR A 734 36.12 -2.47 28.79
CA THR A 734 36.99 -3.65 28.63
C THR A 734 36.11 -4.86 28.33
N ALA A 735 36.45 -5.64 27.31
CA ALA A 735 35.89 -6.97 27.11
C ALA A 735 37.00 -8.03 27.15
N GLN A 736 36.77 -9.13 27.86
CA GLN A 736 37.73 -10.23 28.02
C GLN A 736 37.04 -11.59 27.87
N LEU A 737 37.60 -12.46 27.03
CA LEU A 737 37.15 -13.85 26.88
C LEU A 737 37.66 -14.72 28.03
N SER A 738 36.95 -15.80 28.32
CA SER A 738 37.36 -16.82 29.31
C SER A 738 38.68 -17.54 28.99
N ASP A 739 39.23 -17.38 27.79
CA ASP A 739 40.57 -17.87 27.41
C ASP A 739 41.71 -16.85 27.70
N GLY A 740 41.36 -15.67 28.21
CA GLY A 740 42.28 -14.59 28.56
C GLY A 740 42.41 -13.48 27.51
N ARG A 741 41.99 -13.69 26.25
CA ARG A 741 42.02 -12.64 25.19
C ARG A 741 41.23 -11.41 25.63
N ARG A 742 41.75 -10.21 25.39
CA ARG A 742 41.15 -8.93 25.84
C ARG A 742 41.13 -7.90 24.72
N THR A 743 40.05 -7.14 24.64
CA THR A 743 39.86 -6.00 23.74
C THR A 743 39.25 -4.82 24.50
N SER A 744 39.18 -3.65 23.87
CA SER A 744 38.53 -2.46 24.43
C SER A 744 37.60 -1.81 23.42
N ILE A 745 36.42 -1.41 23.88
CA ILE A 745 35.36 -0.78 23.08
C ILE A 745 35.14 0.61 23.65
N GLN A 746 35.23 1.64 22.80
CA GLN A 746 34.74 2.97 23.12
C GLN A 746 33.36 3.14 22.50
N LEU A 747 32.36 3.44 23.33
CA LEU A 747 30.97 3.62 22.92
C LEU A 747 30.51 5.03 23.34
N PRO A 748 30.31 5.98 22.39
CA PRO A 748 29.86 7.34 22.68
C PRO A 748 28.61 7.43 23.56
N ALA A 749 28.36 8.61 24.14
CA ALA A 749 27.11 8.90 24.84
C ALA A 749 25.91 8.67 23.92
N ARG A 750 24.82 8.08 24.45
CA ARG A 750 23.58 7.76 23.71
C ARG A 750 23.72 6.86 22.48
N SER A 751 24.82 6.12 22.34
CA SER A 751 25.07 5.30 21.14
C SER A 751 24.93 3.79 21.41
N GLN A 752 24.82 3.02 20.33
CA GLN A 752 24.75 1.57 20.31
C GLN A 752 25.86 0.98 19.43
N ARG A 753 26.33 -0.22 19.81
CA ARG A 753 27.22 -1.02 18.98
C ARG A 753 26.79 -2.48 19.02
N SER A 754 26.54 -3.05 17.84
CA SER A 754 26.14 -4.43 17.67
C SER A 754 27.15 -5.16 16.80
N GLN A 755 27.78 -6.21 17.34
CA GLN A 755 28.87 -6.93 16.67
C GLN A 755 28.91 -8.42 17.04
N PHE A 756 29.41 -9.26 16.14
CA PHE A 756 29.73 -10.65 16.47
C PHE A 756 30.99 -10.75 17.33
N ILE A 757 31.08 -11.81 18.14
CA ILE A 757 32.23 -12.06 19.01
C ILE A 757 33.55 -12.16 18.23
N HIS A 758 33.51 -12.58 16.97
CA HIS A 758 34.69 -12.63 16.11
C HIS A 758 35.09 -11.31 15.46
N GLU A 759 34.19 -10.32 15.41
CA GLU A 759 34.55 -8.96 15.00
C GLU A 759 35.25 -8.23 16.14
N LEU A 760 34.82 -8.51 17.38
CA LEU A 760 35.45 -8.02 18.61
C LEU A 760 36.77 -8.74 18.93
N PHE A 761 36.89 -10.02 18.56
CA PHE A 761 38.07 -10.86 18.75
C PHE A 761 38.39 -11.64 17.45
N PRO A 762 39.05 -11.03 16.46
CA PRO A 762 39.36 -11.68 15.17
C PRO A 762 40.09 -13.04 15.31
N ASP A 763 41.03 -13.12 16.24
CA ASP A 763 41.90 -14.28 16.47
C ASP A 763 41.24 -15.40 17.32
N ILE A 764 39.92 -15.39 17.50
CA ILE A 764 39.18 -16.36 18.33
C ILE A 764 39.03 -17.75 17.68
N GLY A 765 39.20 -17.86 16.35
CA GLY A 765 39.04 -19.11 15.60
C GLY A 765 37.59 -19.59 15.44
N PHE A 766 37.41 -20.86 15.06
CA PHE A 766 36.12 -21.50 14.75
C PHE A 766 35.75 -22.65 15.72
N SER A 767 36.26 -22.63 16.94
CA SER A 767 35.99 -23.67 17.96
C SER A 767 35.86 -23.13 19.38
N PHE A 768 35.63 -21.82 19.53
CA PHE A 768 35.51 -21.18 20.83
C PHE A 768 34.15 -21.45 21.46
N SER A 769 34.13 -21.79 22.74
CA SER A 769 32.94 -21.81 23.58
C SER A 769 33.36 -21.47 25.01
N GLY A 770 32.75 -20.43 25.57
CA GLY A 770 33.14 -19.88 26.85
C GLY A 770 32.31 -18.64 27.16
N SER A 771 32.90 -17.66 27.86
CA SER A 771 32.24 -16.40 28.17
C SER A 771 33.02 -15.20 27.66
N ALA A 772 32.33 -14.06 27.56
CA ALA A 772 32.92 -12.74 27.48
C ALA A 772 32.49 -11.95 28.72
N SER A 773 33.45 -11.52 29.54
CA SER A 773 33.24 -10.56 30.64
C SER A 773 33.46 -9.14 30.12
N LEU A 774 32.54 -8.24 30.43
CA LEU A 774 32.59 -6.83 30.04
C LEU A 774 32.58 -5.94 31.29
N THR A 775 33.43 -4.92 31.33
CA THR A 775 33.50 -3.94 32.43
C THR A 775 33.57 -2.52 31.87
N SER A 776 32.67 -1.65 32.32
CA SER A 776 32.46 -0.29 31.83
C SER A 776 32.60 0.74 32.96
N ASN A 777 33.06 1.95 32.64
CA ASN A 777 33.10 3.09 33.56
C ASN A 777 31.72 3.72 33.82
N VAL A 778 30.71 3.46 32.97
CA VAL A 778 29.33 3.94 33.11
C VAL A 778 28.33 2.80 32.86
N PRO A 779 27.09 2.88 33.37
CA PRO A 779 26.07 1.86 33.09
C PRO A 779 25.79 1.72 31.59
N ILE A 780 25.78 0.47 31.12
CA ILE A 780 25.42 0.07 29.76
C ILE A 780 24.34 -1.01 29.82
N GLY A 781 23.54 -1.14 28.76
CA GLY A 781 22.62 -2.26 28.55
C GLY A 781 23.21 -3.24 27.54
N ILE A 782 23.05 -4.54 27.75
CA ILE A 782 23.58 -5.60 26.87
C ILE A 782 22.50 -6.62 26.52
N LEU A 783 22.46 -7.00 25.25
CA LEU A 783 21.77 -8.18 24.73
C LEU A 783 22.80 -9.14 24.12
N GLY A 784 22.70 -10.42 24.44
CA GLY A 784 23.41 -11.50 23.77
C GLY A 784 22.47 -12.27 22.85
N LEU A 785 22.82 -12.38 21.57
CA LEU A 785 22.15 -13.23 20.59
C LEU A 785 23.11 -14.32 20.12
N ARG A 786 22.57 -15.49 19.80
CA ARG A 786 23.24 -16.51 18.98
C ARG A 786 22.63 -16.44 17.59
N GLY A 787 23.50 -16.31 16.59
CA GLY A 787 23.17 -16.59 15.20
C GLY A 787 23.67 -17.97 14.81
N THR A 788 22.83 -18.75 14.14
CA THR A 788 23.16 -20.07 13.57
C THR A 788 22.69 -20.11 12.12
N LEU A 789 23.59 -20.40 11.18
CA LEU A 789 23.23 -20.70 9.79
C LEU A 789 22.68 -22.13 9.67
N ASN A 790 21.54 -22.29 8.99
CA ASN A 790 21.07 -23.62 8.57
C ASN A 790 21.69 -24.04 7.22
N GLU A 791 21.33 -25.22 6.72
CA GLU A 791 21.89 -25.77 5.47
C GLU A 791 21.49 -24.96 4.22
N LEU A 792 20.38 -24.21 4.32
CA LEU A 792 19.89 -23.28 3.30
C LEU A 792 20.54 -21.89 3.40
N HIS A 793 21.52 -21.71 4.29
CA HIS A 793 22.18 -20.43 4.60
C HIS A 793 21.24 -19.36 5.16
N GLU A 794 20.12 -19.77 5.76
CA GLU A 794 19.19 -18.88 6.45
C GLU A 794 19.68 -18.62 7.87
N PHE A 795 19.51 -17.37 8.34
CA PHE A 795 20.00 -16.95 9.65
C PHE A 795 18.98 -17.20 10.75
N ILE A 796 19.24 -18.20 11.59
CA ILE A 796 18.42 -18.58 12.75
C ILE A 796 18.96 -17.86 13.99
N MET A 797 18.07 -17.18 14.71
CA MET A 797 18.39 -16.34 15.87
C MET A 797 17.84 -16.93 17.15
N THR A 798 18.58 -16.77 18.26
CA THR A 798 18.07 -17.07 19.60
C THR A 798 18.80 -16.26 20.67
N ILE A 799 18.22 -16.10 21.86
CA ILE A 799 18.89 -15.42 22.98
C ILE A 799 19.90 -16.35 23.69
N VAL A 800 20.93 -15.76 24.30
CA VAL A 800 21.93 -16.47 25.13
C VAL A 800 22.03 -15.82 26.52
N PRO A 801 22.49 -16.54 27.57
CA PRO A 801 22.48 -15.99 28.92
C PRO A 801 23.44 -14.80 29.06
N VAL A 802 22.94 -13.75 29.70
CA VAL A 802 23.65 -12.51 30.05
C VAL A 802 23.37 -12.22 31.52
N THR A 803 24.42 -12.03 32.32
CA THR A 803 24.29 -11.63 33.74
C THR A 803 25.05 -10.35 34.01
N SER A 804 24.48 -9.47 34.84
CA SER A 804 25.15 -8.30 35.42
C SER A 804 25.88 -8.62 36.74
N GLY A 805 25.98 -9.90 37.12
CA GLY A 805 26.46 -10.34 38.43
C GLY A 805 25.37 -10.38 39.51
N SER A 806 24.10 -10.23 39.13
CA SER A 806 22.96 -10.45 40.04
C SER A 806 22.85 -11.93 40.40
N THR A 807 22.86 -12.25 41.69
CA THR A 807 22.86 -13.63 42.20
C THR A 807 21.60 -13.94 43.00
N THR A 808 21.07 -15.16 42.89
CA THR A 808 20.05 -15.69 43.81
C THR A 808 20.44 -17.09 44.29
N THR A 809 20.02 -17.46 45.50
CA THR A 809 20.14 -18.81 46.06
C THR A 809 18.88 -19.66 45.83
N GLU A 810 17.85 -19.09 45.19
CA GLU A 810 16.60 -19.78 44.88
C GLU A 810 16.74 -20.73 43.70
N VAL A 811 15.85 -21.74 43.65
CA VAL A 811 15.73 -22.65 42.50
C VAL A 811 15.17 -21.90 41.30
N THR A 812 15.79 -22.06 40.14
CA THR A 812 15.23 -21.61 38.85
C THR A 812 14.86 -22.81 37.99
N VAL A 813 13.92 -22.63 37.07
CA VAL A 813 13.35 -23.73 36.27
C VAL A 813 13.21 -23.31 34.81
N PHE A 814 13.69 -24.15 33.89
CA PHE A 814 13.32 -24.10 32.48
C PHE A 814 11.92 -24.69 32.34
N PRO A 815 10.84 -23.89 32.13
CA PRO A 815 9.47 -24.40 32.23
C PRO A 815 9.07 -25.28 31.04
N GLN A 816 9.86 -25.22 29.96
CA GLN A 816 9.76 -26.05 28.77
C GLN A 816 11.16 -26.50 28.32
N ILE A 817 11.29 -27.81 28.07
CA ILE A 817 12.39 -28.47 27.35
C ILE A 817 11.79 -29.59 26.49
N ALA A 818 12.51 -30.06 25.47
CA ALA A 818 12.12 -31.28 24.75
C ALA A 818 13.32 -32.06 24.17
N ASP A 819 13.12 -33.36 23.99
CA ASP A 819 14.04 -34.30 23.34
C ASP A 819 13.26 -35.29 22.47
N GLY A 820 13.84 -35.73 21.35
CA GLY A 820 13.27 -36.75 20.47
C GLY A 820 12.46 -36.17 19.30
N SER A 821 12.21 -37.00 18.27
CA SER A 821 11.53 -36.62 17.02
C SER A 821 12.06 -35.33 16.36
N GLY A 822 13.39 -35.20 16.31
CA GLY A 822 14.09 -34.04 15.76
C GLY A 822 14.23 -32.85 16.72
N TYR A 823 13.70 -32.94 17.95
CA TYR A 823 13.98 -31.98 19.02
C TYR A 823 15.24 -32.33 19.81
N VAL A 824 16.02 -31.29 20.14
CA VAL A 824 17.20 -31.34 21.01
C VAL A 824 17.21 -30.10 21.90
N THR A 825 17.57 -30.26 23.17
CA THR A 825 17.80 -29.13 24.10
C THR A 825 19.28 -28.98 24.41
N GLU A 826 19.84 -27.78 24.23
CA GLU A 826 21.19 -27.39 24.63
C GLU A 826 21.12 -26.44 25.83
N LEU A 827 21.54 -26.87 27.02
CA LEU A 827 21.53 -26.03 28.22
C LEU A 827 22.88 -25.34 28.40
N ILE A 828 22.82 -24.03 28.62
CA ILE A 828 23.97 -23.14 28.80
C ILE A 828 23.83 -22.46 30.16
N LEU A 829 24.75 -22.77 31.08
CA LEU A 829 24.80 -22.24 32.43
C LEU A 829 26.05 -21.36 32.57
N LEU A 830 25.87 -20.13 33.03
CA LEU A 830 26.90 -19.12 33.21
C LEU A 830 27.04 -18.80 34.70
N ASN A 831 28.26 -18.69 35.21
CA ASN A 831 28.48 -18.30 36.61
C ASN A 831 28.37 -16.76 36.80
N PRO A 832 27.39 -16.24 37.57
CA PRO A 832 27.29 -14.82 37.89
C PRO A 832 28.21 -14.37 39.03
N ALA A 833 28.80 -15.30 39.80
CA ALA A 833 29.60 -15.00 40.97
C ALA A 833 31.12 -14.91 40.67
N SER A 834 31.83 -14.23 41.56
CA SER A 834 33.31 -14.14 41.56
C SER A 834 34.00 -15.39 42.15
N THR A 835 33.23 -16.35 42.66
CA THR A 835 33.69 -17.63 43.20
C THR A 835 33.16 -18.79 42.37
N MET A 836 33.80 -19.96 42.46
CA MET A 836 33.24 -21.18 41.87
C MET A 836 31.86 -21.48 42.48
N ILE A 837 30.90 -21.87 41.65
CA ILE A 837 29.57 -22.30 42.08
C ILE A 837 29.34 -23.78 41.76
N SER A 838 28.56 -24.47 42.59
CA SER A 838 28.14 -25.85 42.35
C SER A 838 26.67 -26.09 42.69
N GLY A 839 26.13 -27.17 42.13
CA GLY A 839 24.73 -27.56 42.32
C GLY A 839 24.33 -28.68 41.37
N THR A 840 23.02 -28.78 41.12
CA THR A 840 22.42 -29.88 40.37
C THR A 840 21.40 -29.37 39.36
N LEU A 841 21.48 -29.88 38.13
CA LEU A 841 20.46 -29.80 37.10
C LEU A 841 19.61 -31.08 37.14
N GLN A 842 18.29 -30.95 37.28
CA GLN A 842 17.35 -32.06 37.37
C GLN A 842 16.26 -31.94 36.30
N PHE A 843 16.17 -32.92 35.41
CA PHE A 843 15.14 -33.07 34.38
C PHE A 843 13.90 -33.77 34.95
N SER A 844 12.71 -33.44 34.42
CA SER A 844 11.46 -34.13 34.77
C SER A 844 11.29 -35.51 34.12
N PHE A 845 12.19 -35.90 33.20
CA PHE A 845 12.27 -37.21 32.56
C PHE A 845 13.73 -37.59 32.29
N SER A 846 14.00 -38.86 31.97
CA SER A 846 15.36 -39.34 31.69
C SER A 846 15.81 -38.91 30.30
N VAL A 847 16.98 -38.28 30.19
CA VAL A 847 17.55 -37.78 28.92
C VAL A 847 18.90 -38.40 28.64
N ALA A 848 19.15 -38.76 27.37
CA ALA A 848 20.47 -39.15 26.88
C ALA A 848 21.26 -37.89 26.50
N THR A 849 22.50 -37.78 26.97
CA THR A 849 23.35 -36.58 26.79
C THR A 849 24.78 -36.94 26.42
N ASP A 850 25.62 -35.93 26.16
CA ASP A 850 27.08 -36.06 26.06
C ASP A 850 27.74 -36.59 27.36
N ARG A 851 27.01 -36.59 28.49
CA ARG A 851 27.46 -37.06 29.81
C ARG A 851 26.75 -38.34 30.28
N GLY A 852 26.13 -39.08 29.35
CA GLY A 852 25.37 -40.30 29.63
C GLY A 852 23.86 -40.06 29.81
N THR A 853 23.14 -41.11 30.18
CA THR A 853 21.67 -41.10 30.31
C THR A 853 21.26 -41.03 31.77
N ASN A 854 20.62 -39.94 32.19
CA ASN A 854 20.19 -39.70 33.57
C ASN A 854 19.04 -38.68 33.62
N THR A 855 18.38 -38.56 34.78
CA THR A 855 17.49 -37.43 35.11
C THR A 855 18.24 -36.29 35.79
N THR A 856 19.43 -36.55 36.34
CA THR A 856 20.13 -35.65 37.25
C THR A 856 21.60 -35.52 36.91
N PHE A 857 22.10 -34.28 36.80
CA PHE A 857 23.48 -33.96 36.42
C PHE A 857 24.06 -32.89 37.37
N PRO A 858 25.18 -33.15 38.07
CA PRO A 858 25.86 -32.14 38.87
C PRO A 858 26.56 -31.12 37.96
N TYR A 859 26.62 -29.87 38.42
CA TYR A 859 27.43 -28.83 37.81
C TYR A 859 28.41 -28.23 38.81
N GLU A 860 29.60 -27.89 38.31
CA GLU A 860 30.60 -27.05 38.96
C GLU A 860 31.06 -26.04 37.90
N ILE A 861 31.07 -24.75 38.23
CA ILE A 861 31.35 -23.67 37.27
C ILE A 861 32.32 -22.68 37.91
N PRO A 862 33.55 -22.51 37.39
CA PRO A 862 34.50 -21.52 37.91
C PRO A 862 34.00 -20.08 37.68
N PRO A 863 34.61 -19.04 38.29
CA PRO A 863 34.28 -17.64 38.04
C PRO A 863 34.36 -17.30 36.54
N ALA A 864 33.37 -16.59 36.02
CA ALA A 864 33.17 -16.35 34.58
C ALA A 864 33.15 -17.63 33.70
N GLY A 865 33.03 -18.81 34.30
CA GLY A 865 32.98 -20.09 33.61
C GLY A 865 31.62 -20.37 32.97
N VAL A 866 31.61 -21.34 32.06
CA VAL A 866 30.40 -21.85 31.40
C VAL A 866 30.34 -23.36 31.58
N TRP A 867 29.15 -23.86 31.87
CA TRP A 867 28.83 -25.29 31.87
C TRP A 867 27.75 -25.55 30.82
N ARG A 868 27.93 -26.60 30.02
CA ARG A 868 27.01 -26.99 28.94
C ARG A 868 26.63 -28.46 29.04
N LEU A 869 25.40 -28.76 28.63
CA LEU A 869 24.87 -30.11 28.43
C LEU A 869 23.99 -30.11 27.18
N LYS A 870 24.12 -31.12 26.33
CA LYS A 870 23.29 -31.26 25.12
C LYS A 870 22.58 -32.61 25.13
N THR A 871 21.26 -32.60 24.94
CA THR A 871 20.50 -33.84 24.77
C THR A 871 20.75 -34.44 23.37
N GLN A 872 20.56 -35.76 23.22
CA GLN A 872 20.90 -36.46 21.98
C GLN A 872 19.76 -36.51 20.95
N GLY A 873 18.51 -36.19 21.30
CA GLY A 873 17.36 -36.29 20.40
C GLY A 873 17.02 -37.73 20.01
N ALA A 874 17.45 -38.71 20.81
CA ALA A 874 17.58 -40.11 20.39
C ALA A 874 16.25 -40.90 20.37
N GLN A 875 15.16 -40.30 20.84
CA GLN A 875 13.84 -40.95 20.94
C GLN A 875 12.98 -40.68 19.68
N SER A 876 12.18 -41.66 19.27
CA SER A 876 11.26 -41.54 18.13
C SER A 876 10.13 -40.55 18.37
N ASP A 877 9.63 -40.54 19.61
CA ASP A 877 8.55 -39.67 20.07
C ASP A 877 9.14 -38.41 20.72
N VAL A 878 8.36 -37.33 20.74
CA VAL A 878 8.74 -36.08 21.43
C VAL A 878 8.44 -36.23 22.92
N HIS A 879 9.47 -36.19 23.75
CA HIS A 879 9.32 -36.05 25.19
C HIS A 879 9.55 -34.59 25.58
N ALA A 880 8.50 -33.95 26.12
CA ALA A 880 8.53 -32.60 26.62
C ALA A 880 8.37 -32.56 28.15
N GLY A 881 8.91 -31.52 28.79
CA GLY A 881 8.84 -31.37 30.24
C GLY A 881 9.56 -30.13 30.73
N PHE A 882 10.11 -30.18 31.94
CA PHE A 882 10.85 -29.08 32.57
C PHE A 882 12.19 -29.55 33.15
N ALA A 883 13.10 -28.62 33.41
CA ALA A 883 14.33 -28.90 34.16
C ALA A 883 14.60 -27.83 35.21
N SER A 884 15.06 -28.24 36.40
CA SER A 884 15.30 -27.38 37.56
C SER A 884 16.79 -27.24 37.86
N LEU A 885 17.23 -26.02 38.17
CA LEU A 885 18.57 -25.72 38.68
C LEU A 885 18.49 -25.49 40.18
N THR A 886 19.07 -26.41 40.95
CA THR A 886 19.15 -26.30 42.41
C THR A 886 20.61 -26.02 42.80
N PRO A 887 20.94 -24.85 43.40
CA PRO A 887 22.29 -24.60 43.89
C PRO A 887 22.62 -25.50 45.09
N ALA A 888 23.89 -25.82 45.28
CA ALA A 888 24.36 -26.44 46.51
C ALA A 888 24.20 -25.48 47.70
N ASN A 889 24.22 -26.00 48.93
CA ASN A 889 24.10 -25.15 50.12
C ASN A 889 25.23 -24.09 50.15
N GLY A 890 24.87 -22.83 50.44
CA GLY A 890 25.79 -21.68 50.40
C GLY A 890 26.22 -21.23 49.00
N ASN A 891 25.73 -21.84 47.92
CA ASN A 891 26.01 -21.43 46.54
C ASN A 891 24.84 -20.62 45.94
N VAL A 892 25.13 -19.92 44.85
CA VAL A 892 24.13 -19.20 44.04
C VAL A 892 23.84 -19.99 42.76
N VAL A 893 22.63 -19.84 42.22
CA VAL A 893 22.22 -20.49 40.97
C VAL A 893 22.89 -19.79 39.77
N PRO A 894 23.29 -20.52 38.71
CA PRO A 894 23.80 -19.91 37.49
C PRO A 894 22.73 -19.13 36.73
N GLU A 895 23.15 -18.09 36.01
CA GLU A 895 22.34 -17.46 34.97
C GLU A 895 22.32 -18.41 33.76
N ALA A 896 21.14 -18.75 33.24
CA ALA A 896 21.07 -19.89 32.33
C ALA A 896 19.93 -19.83 31.29
N THR A 897 20.18 -20.43 30.14
CA THR A 897 19.22 -20.55 29.03
C THR A 897 19.30 -21.97 28.45
N ALA A 898 18.14 -22.58 28.24
CA ALA A 898 18.00 -23.81 27.47
C ALA A 898 17.60 -23.45 26.03
N VAL A 899 18.49 -23.70 25.07
CA VAL A 899 18.22 -23.51 23.65
C VAL A 899 17.54 -24.77 23.13
N LEU A 900 16.22 -24.71 22.99
CA LEU A 900 15.41 -25.74 22.35
C LEU A 900 15.56 -25.62 20.83
N LYS A 901 15.88 -26.72 20.15
CA LYS A 901 16.08 -26.77 18.70
C LYS A 901 15.16 -27.80 18.09
N ARG A 902 14.75 -27.55 16.85
CA ARG A 902 14.06 -28.56 16.03
C ARG A 902 14.67 -28.62 14.64
N SER A 903 15.01 -29.83 14.20
CA SER A 903 15.44 -30.11 12.83
C SER A 903 14.41 -30.97 12.10
N THR A 904 14.32 -30.81 10.77
CA THR A 904 13.57 -31.70 9.88
C THR A 904 14.54 -32.28 8.87
N GLY A 905 14.84 -33.57 9.00
CA GLY A 905 16.05 -34.15 8.39
C GLY A 905 17.29 -33.51 9.02
N THR A 906 18.19 -33.02 8.18
CA THR A 906 19.42 -32.31 8.58
C THR A 906 19.22 -30.80 8.75
N ASN A 907 18.19 -30.21 8.13
CA ASN A 907 17.95 -28.78 8.21
C ASN A 907 17.45 -28.35 9.59
N LEU A 908 17.97 -27.22 10.09
CA LEU A 908 17.54 -26.59 11.35
C LEU A 908 16.38 -25.62 11.07
N ASN A 909 15.24 -25.84 11.73
CA ASN A 909 14.03 -25.05 11.53
C ASN A 909 13.99 -23.82 12.46
N PHE A 910 14.39 -23.96 13.72
CA PHE A 910 14.43 -22.86 14.70
C PHE A 910 15.35 -23.18 15.90
N GLU A 911 15.75 -22.13 16.62
CA GLU A 911 16.35 -22.19 17.96
C GLU A 911 15.57 -21.27 18.92
N ALA A 912 14.92 -21.83 19.95
CA ALA A 912 14.12 -21.09 20.93
C ALA A 912 14.82 -21.09 22.30
N GLY A 913 15.24 -19.91 22.77
CA GLY A 913 15.97 -19.75 24.02
C GLY A 913 15.04 -19.62 25.21
N VAL A 914 14.88 -20.67 26.00
CA VAL A 914 14.08 -20.70 27.23
C VAL A 914 14.96 -20.25 28.40
N PRO A 915 14.78 -19.06 29.00
CA PRO A 915 15.52 -18.66 30.19
C PRO A 915 15.14 -19.52 31.40
N ALA A 916 16.05 -19.65 32.37
CA ALA A 916 15.71 -20.26 33.65
C ALA A 916 14.79 -19.32 34.45
N ALA A 917 13.48 -19.60 34.42
CA ALA A 917 12.48 -18.78 35.09
C ALA A 917 12.63 -18.81 36.61
N ARG A 918 12.26 -17.70 37.25
CA ARG A 918 12.08 -17.60 38.70
C ARG A 918 10.64 -17.97 39.07
N ALA A 919 10.39 -18.27 40.35
CA ALA A 919 9.06 -18.58 40.82
C ALA A 919 8.17 -17.32 40.84
N LEU A 920 6.94 -17.45 40.37
CA LEU A 920 5.95 -16.37 40.31
C LEU A 920 4.57 -16.86 40.75
N THR A 921 3.77 -15.97 41.34
CA THR A 921 2.34 -16.17 41.61
C THR A 921 1.44 -15.32 40.71
N ARG A 922 2.02 -14.37 39.98
CA ARG A 922 1.34 -13.57 38.96
C ARG A 922 2.27 -13.32 37.77
N GLY A 923 1.73 -13.31 36.57
CA GLY A 923 2.44 -12.93 35.35
C GLY A 923 1.47 -12.59 34.22
N GLU A 924 1.90 -11.73 33.32
CA GLU A 924 1.13 -11.28 32.15
C GLU A 924 1.99 -11.47 30.89
N THR A 925 1.35 -11.79 29.78
CA THR A 925 2.03 -12.05 28.51
C THR A 925 1.16 -11.60 27.34
N PHE A 926 1.79 -11.16 26.25
CA PHE A 926 1.09 -10.96 24.99
C PHE A 926 0.68 -12.32 24.40
N ALA A 927 -0.51 -12.40 23.83
CA ALA A 927 -1.04 -13.63 23.26
C ALA A 927 -1.77 -13.34 21.95
N ILE A 928 -1.58 -14.23 20.97
CA ILE A 928 -2.20 -14.14 19.65
C ILE A 928 -2.71 -15.52 19.20
N ARG A 929 -3.85 -15.49 18.51
CA ARG A 929 -4.44 -16.63 17.82
C ARG A 929 -5.06 -16.11 16.54
N ASN A 930 -4.60 -16.59 15.40
CA ASN A 930 -5.20 -16.36 14.08
C ASN A 930 -4.75 -17.47 13.12
N VAL A 931 -4.95 -17.29 11.81
CA VAL A 931 -4.55 -18.26 10.77
C VAL A 931 -3.04 -18.54 10.69
N THR A 932 -2.19 -17.62 11.17
CA THR A 932 -0.72 -17.74 11.10
C THR A 932 -0.10 -18.14 12.44
N TYR A 933 -0.56 -17.54 13.54
CA TYR A 933 0.04 -17.67 14.86
C TYR A 933 -0.89 -18.38 15.85
N ARG A 934 -0.32 -19.25 16.69
CA ARG A 934 -0.96 -19.76 17.91
C ARG A 934 -0.02 -19.61 19.10
N THR A 935 -0.54 -19.03 20.18
CA THR A 935 0.18 -18.93 21.46
C THR A 935 -0.13 -20.12 22.38
N ALA A 936 0.92 -20.70 22.95
CA ALA A 936 0.88 -21.71 24.00
C ALA A 936 1.55 -21.19 25.28
N ILE A 937 1.27 -21.84 26.40
CA ILE A 937 1.91 -21.57 27.69
C ILE A 937 2.37 -22.88 28.32
N ALA A 938 3.58 -22.88 28.88
CA ALA A 938 4.15 -24.00 29.63
C ALA A 938 4.35 -23.58 31.08
N ILE A 939 3.73 -24.29 32.02
CA ILE A 939 3.68 -23.97 33.45
C ILE A 939 4.18 -25.20 34.23
N ALA A 940 5.31 -25.06 34.92
CA ALA A 940 5.87 -26.09 35.80
C ALA A 940 5.58 -25.76 37.27
N ASN A 941 5.11 -26.75 38.03
CA ASN A 941 4.89 -26.67 39.46
C ASN A 941 5.83 -27.63 40.19
N ARG A 942 6.78 -27.08 40.96
CA ARG A 942 7.73 -27.85 41.78
C ARG A 942 7.35 -27.93 43.27
N GLY A 943 6.32 -27.21 43.69
CA GLY A 943 5.91 -27.05 45.09
C GLY A 943 4.75 -27.95 45.48
N SER A 944 3.90 -27.46 46.40
CA SER A 944 2.56 -28.00 46.66
C SER A 944 1.67 -27.87 45.42
N SER A 945 0.55 -28.60 45.38
CA SER A 945 -0.47 -28.39 44.33
C SER A 945 -0.90 -26.93 44.25
N ALA A 946 -1.00 -26.40 43.03
CA ALA A 946 -1.29 -25.01 42.75
C ALA A 946 -2.47 -24.92 41.78
N ASP A 947 -3.44 -24.05 42.08
CA ASP A 947 -4.45 -23.66 41.10
C ASP A 947 -3.94 -22.45 40.33
N VAL A 948 -4.03 -22.50 39.01
CA VAL A 948 -3.59 -21.44 38.09
C VAL A 948 -4.80 -20.93 37.33
N ARG A 949 -5.19 -19.69 37.58
CA ARG A 949 -6.24 -18.98 36.88
C ARG A 949 -5.65 -18.19 35.71
N LEU A 950 -6.15 -18.43 34.51
CA LEU A 950 -5.85 -17.68 33.30
C LEU A 950 -7.03 -16.77 32.97
N THR A 951 -6.76 -15.48 32.72
CA THR A 951 -7.75 -14.49 32.28
C THR A 951 -7.24 -13.83 31.00
N ALA A 952 -8.03 -13.88 29.93
CA ALA A 952 -7.67 -13.29 28.63
C ALA A 952 -8.34 -11.92 28.45
N TYR A 953 -7.55 -10.92 28.06
CA TYR A 953 -7.99 -9.57 27.72
C TYR A 953 -7.72 -9.31 26.24
N ARG A 954 -8.63 -8.62 25.55
CA ARG A 954 -8.36 -8.07 24.21
C ARG A 954 -7.39 -6.89 24.31
N SER A 955 -6.82 -6.46 23.19
CA SER A 955 -5.96 -5.27 23.14
C SER A 955 -6.58 -3.98 23.73
N ASP A 956 -7.90 -3.85 23.76
CA ASP A 956 -8.63 -2.73 24.40
C ASP A 956 -8.79 -2.86 25.93
N GLY A 957 -8.27 -3.92 26.54
CA GLY A 957 -8.38 -4.22 27.97
C GLY A 957 -9.70 -4.88 28.38
N THR A 958 -10.63 -5.13 27.45
CA THR A 958 -11.88 -5.85 27.74
C THR A 958 -11.64 -7.35 27.86
N THR A 959 -12.34 -8.02 28.79
CA THR A 959 -12.26 -9.48 28.93
C THR A 959 -12.68 -10.18 27.64
N ALA A 960 -11.80 -11.01 27.08
CA ALA A 960 -12.04 -11.75 25.85
C ALA A 960 -12.98 -12.95 26.06
N SER A 961 -12.82 -13.66 27.18
CA SER A 961 -13.56 -14.85 27.56
C SER A 961 -13.58 -15.05 29.09
N PRO A 962 -14.50 -15.85 29.66
CA PRO A 962 -14.51 -16.14 31.09
C PRO A 962 -13.19 -16.80 31.55
N ALA A 963 -12.63 -16.32 32.66
CA ALA A 963 -11.39 -16.86 33.21
C ALA A 963 -11.49 -18.36 33.52
N LYS A 964 -10.39 -19.10 33.31
CA LYS A 964 -10.31 -20.56 33.50
C LYS A 964 -9.27 -20.91 34.55
N THR A 965 -9.57 -21.87 35.40
CA THR A 965 -8.65 -22.38 36.42
C THR A 965 -8.17 -23.78 36.06
N ILE A 966 -6.87 -24.01 36.16
CA ILE A 966 -6.19 -25.27 35.91
C ILE A 966 -5.50 -25.69 37.21
N SER A 967 -5.83 -26.86 37.74
CA SER A 967 -5.14 -27.42 38.90
C SER A 967 -3.88 -28.16 38.46
N LEU A 968 -2.72 -27.75 38.99
CA LEU A 968 -1.43 -28.39 38.80
C LEU A 968 -1.04 -29.18 40.04
N ALA A 969 -0.78 -30.48 39.87
CA ALA A 969 -0.26 -31.32 40.95
C ALA A 969 1.16 -30.90 41.37
N SER A 970 1.61 -31.40 42.52
CA SER A 970 3.01 -31.25 42.94
C SER A 970 3.94 -31.93 41.93
N SER A 971 5.09 -31.31 41.64
CA SER A 971 6.12 -31.85 40.75
C SER A 971 5.63 -32.17 39.33
N SER A 972 4.63 -31.43 38.82
CA SER A 972 4.03 -31.62 37.49
C SER A 972 4.25 -30.42 36.58
N GLN A 973 3.95 -30.58 35.29
CA GLN A 973 4.01 -29.51 34.30
C GLN A 973 2.80 -29.63 33.35
N ARG A 974 2.36 -28.48 32.83
CA ARG A 974 1.31 -28.38 31.82
C ARG A 974 1.80 -27.44 30.71
N ALA A 975 2.03 -27.98 29.53
CA ALA A 975 2.22 -27.22 28.30
C ALA A 975 1.03 -27.49 27.36
N ALA A 976 0.36 -26.43 26.89
CA ALA A 976 -0.80 -26.51 26.01
C ALA A 976 -1.02 -25.19 25.27
N PHE A 977 -1.77 -25.21 24.17
CA PHE A 977 -2.19 -23.98 23.50
C PHE A 977 -3.24 -23.23 24.31
N LEU A 978 -3.28 -21.89 24.22
CA LEU A 978 -4.23 -21.09 25.00
C LEU A 978 -5.70 -21.38 24.65
N ASP A 979 -6.01 -21.77 23.41
CA ASP A 979 -7.33 -22.20 22.99
C ASP A 979 -7.69 -23.64 23.42
N GLU A 980 -6.73 -24.43 23.91
CA GLU A 980 -6.99 -25.71 24.58
C GLU A 980 -7.25 -25.53 26.08
N LEU A 981 -6.65 -24.49 26.68
CA LEU A 981 -6.83 -24.12 28.08
C LEU A 981 -8.04 -23.20 28.31
N ILE A 982 -8.40 -22.41 27.28
CA ILE A 982 -9.52 -21.48 27.26
C ILE A 982 -10.31 -21.73 25.95
N PRO A 983 -11.18 -22.75 25.90
CA PRO A 983 -11.90 -23.13 24.68
C PRO A 983 -12.78 -22.03 24.08
N GLU A 984 -13.21 -21.05 24.89
CA GLU A 984 -14.00 -19.90 24.47
C GLU A 984 -13.16 -18.72 23.93
N LEU A 985 -11.86 -18.93 23.63
CA LEU A 985 -11.00 -17.90 23.06
C LEU A 985 -11.35 -17.63 21.57
N PRO A 986 -11.55 -16.37 21.15
CA PRO A 986 -12.00 -16.05 19.78
C PRO A 986 -11.08 -16.54 18.64
N PRO A 987 -11.65 -16.81 17.44
CA PRO A 987 -11.10 -16.66 16.10
C PRO A 987 -9.68 -16.09 16.02
N ASP A 988 -9.70 -14.77 15.91
CA ASP A 988 -8.62 -13.84 15.67
C ASP A 988 -8.34 -13.04 16.94
N PHE A 989 -8.02 -13.74 18.03
CA PHE A 989 -7.73 -13.13 19.32
C PHE A 989 -6.32 -12.49 19.31
N GLU A 990 -6.25 -11.20 19.63
CA GLU A 990 -5.02 -10.48 19.94
C GLU A 990 -5.21 -9.68 21.24
N GLY A 991 -4.27 -9.78 22.17
CA GLY A 991 -4.37 -9.15 23.48
C GLY A 991 -3.37 -9.71 24.51
N THR A 992 -3.73 -9.69 25.79
CA THR A 992 -2.90 -10.27 26.88
C THR A 992 -3.58 -11.47 27.55
N VAL A 993 -2.77 -12.32 28.18
CA VAL A 993 -3.24 -13.31 29.15
C VAL A 993 -2.53 -13.09 30.48
N MET A 994 -3.33 -12.87 31.52
CA MET A 994 -2.89 -12.81 32.90
C MET A 994 -3.02 -14.19 33.55
N LEU A 995 -1.95 -14.60 34.22
CA LEU A 995 -1.82 -15.79 35.06
C LEU A 995 -1.82 -15.34 36.53
N ASP A 996 -2.74 -15.88 37.32
CA ASP A 996 -2.74 -15.81 38.80
C ASP A 996 -2.62 -17.23 39.36
N SER A 997 -1.77 -17.47 40.37
CA SER A 997 -1.66 -18.78 41.02
C SER A 997 -1.67 -18.75 42.54
N THR A 998 -2.28 -19.77 43.14
CA THR A 998 -2.38 -19.95 44.60
C THR A 998 -1.08 -20.44 45.26
N SER A 999 -0.06 -20.78 44.48
CA SER A 999 1.29 -21.13 44.96
C SER A 999 2.33 -20.78 43.89
N PRO A 1000 3.62 -20.60 44.25
CA PRO A 1000 4.63 -20.21 43.28
C PRO A 1000 4.85 -21.26 42.19
N VAL A 1001 4.68 -20.86 40.93
CA VAL A 1001 4.89 -21.67 39.72
C VAL A 1001 5.97 -21.04 38.84
N TYR A 1002 6.42 -21.77 37.82
CA TYR A 1002 7.40 -21.29 36.83
C TYR A 1002 6.76 -21.38 35.45
N ALA A 1003 6.76 -20.31 34.66
CA ALA A 1003 6.04 -20.27 33.40
C ALA A 1003 6.83 -19.60 32.27
N ILE A 1004 6.58 -20.04 31.04
CA ILE A 1004 7.03 -19.39 29.80
C ILE A 1004 5.92 -19.46 28.75
N THR A 1005 5.80 -18.40 27.95
CA THR A 1005 4.86 -18.35 26.82
C THR A 1005 5.60 -18.74 25.54
N LEU A 1006 4.91 -19.39 24.61
CA LEU A 1006 5.47 -19.85 23.33
C LEU A 1006 4.57 -19.33 22.22
N ARG A 1007 5.03 -18.38 21.41
CA ARG A 1007 4.40 -18.06 20.13
C ARG A 1007 4.87 -19.12 19.13
N THR A 1008 3.93 -19.67 18.38
CA THR A 1008 4.21 -20.67 17.33
C THR A 1008 3.56 -20.26 16.02
N LEU A 1009 4.16 -20.67 14.92
CA LEU A 1009 3.60 -20.52 13.57
C LEU A 1009 4.01 -21.70 12.70
N VAL A 1010 3.24 -21.94 11.63
CA VAL A 1010 3.65 -22.79 10.52
C VAL A 1010 3.75 -21.88 9.29
N ASN A 1011 4.93 -21.83 8.67
CA ASN A 1011 5.15 -20.98 7.49
C ASN A 1011 4.60 -21.66 6.22
N ALA A 1012 4.57 -20.95 5.08
CA ALA A 1012 4.01 -21.47 3.83
C ALA A 1012 4.80 -22.68 3.28
N SER A 1013 6.09 -22.79 3.60
CA SER A 1013 6.88 -24.01 3.33
C SER A 1013 6.55 -25.21 4.26
N GLY A 1014 5.59 -25.07 5.18
CA GLY A 1014 5.15 -26.13 6.10
C GLY A 1014 6.06 -26.33 7.32
N ALA A 1015 7.06 -25.48 7.53
CA ALA A 1015 7.95 -25.57 8.68
C ALA A 1015 7.29 -24.94 9.92
N PHE A 1016 7.26 -25.70 11.03
CA PHE A 1016 6.85 -25.21 12.34
C PHE A 1016 8.01 -24.48 13.03
N LEU A 1017 7.76 -23.24 13.45
CA LEU A 1017 8.67 -22.38 14.22
C LEU A 1017 8.08 -22.11 15.61
N MET A 1018 8.97 -21.87 16.59
CA MET A 1018 8.59 -21.54 17.97
C MET A 1018 9.49 -20.42 18.51
N THR A 1019 8.87 -19.45 19.16
CA THR A 1019 9.51 -18.30 19.82
C THR A 1019 9.05 -18.24 21.27
N THR A 1020 10.00 -18.24 22.20
CA THR A 1020 9.74 -18.01 23.63
C THR A 1020 9.41 -16.54 23.88
N MET A 1021 8.32 -16.26 24.58
CA MET A 1021 7.94 -14.93 25.05
C MET A 1021 8.01 -14.90 26.58
N PRO A 1022 8.68 -13.90 27.20
CA PRO A 1022 8.74 -13.79 28.65
C PRO A 1022 7.36 -13.45 29.23
N LEU A 1023 7.09 -13.92 30.45
CA LEU A 1023 6.02 -13.37 31.27
C LEU A 1023 6.58 -12.15 32.01
N ILE A 1024 5.81 -11.07 32.01
CA ILE A 1024 6.07 -9.83 32.73
C ILE A 1024 5.29 -9.90 34.04
N ASP A 1025 5.87 -9.49 35.17
CA ASP A 1025 5.13 -9.40 36.43
C ASP A 1025 4.49 -8.01 36.56
N PRO A 1026 3.16 -7.86 36.38
CA PRO A 1026 2.48 -6.57 36.43
C PRO A 1026 2.38 -6.00 37.86
N SER A 1027 2.81 -6.74 38.89
CA SER A 1027 2.87 -6.24 40.27
C SER A 1027 4.18 -5.49 40.57
N GLN A 1028 5.18 -5.58 39.70
CA GLN A 1028 6.33 -4.67 39.74
C GLN A 1028 5.86 -3.26 39.35
N PRO A 1029 6.30 -2.20 40.06
CA PRO A 1029 5.74 -0.87 39.89
C PRO A 1029 6.03 -0.31 38.49
N ALA A 1030 5.02 -0.30 37.63
CA ALA A 1030 5.04 0.23 36.26
C ALA A 1030 5.21 1.77 36.18
N SER A 1031 5.63 2.42 37.27
CA SER A 1031 5.74 3.87 37.39
C SER A 1031 7.15 4.37 37.04
N SER A 1032 7.25 5.15 35.95
CA SER A 1032 8.36 6.05 35.57
C SER A 1032 9.69 5.46 35.06
N GLN A 1033 9.85 4.15 34.89
CA GLN A 1033 11.10 3.60 34.32
C GLN A 1033 11.06 3.46 32.80
N THR A 1034 12.03 4.10 32.14
CA THR A 1034 12.36 3.92 30.72
C THR A 1034 13.00 2.55 30.50
N SER A 1035 12.40 1.74 29.64
CA SER A 1035 12.94 0.46 29.15
C SER A 1035 13.73 0.65 27.86
N TYR A 1036 14.72 -0.21 27.60
CA TYR A 1036 15.57 -0.14 26.42
C TYR A 1036 15.67 -1.51 25.74
N PHE A 1037 15.53 -1.53 24.42
CA PHE A 1037 15.75 -2.69 23.57
C PHE A 1037 17.05 -2.46 22.80
N PRO A 1038 18.18 -3.12 23.15
CA PRO A 1038 19.50 -2.79 22.59
C PRO A 1038 19.68 -3.09 21.10
N GLN A 1039 18.69 -3.68 20.44
CA GLN A 1039 18.70 -4.03 19.03
C GLN A 1039 17.35 -3.67 18.41
N LEU A 1040 17.41 -2.83 17.38
CA LEU A 1040 16.37 -2.53 16.40
C LEU A 1040 16.95 -2.87 15.02
N VAL A 1041 16.17 -3.54 14.18
CA VAL A 1041 16.53 -3.83 12.78
C VAL A 1041 15.35 -3.60 11.83
N ASP A 1042 15.62 -2.96 10.71
CA ASP A 1042 14.66 -2.75 9.61
C ASP A 1042 15.36 -2.81 8.25
N GLY A 1043 14.76 -3.44 7.25
CA GLY A 1043 15.32 -3.58 5.90
C GLY A 1043 16.03 -4.91 5.67
N GLY A 1044 16.35 -5.23 4.41
CA GLY A 1044 17.07 -6.46 4.05
C GLY A 1044 16.44 -7.75 4.59
N ASN A 1045 15.10 -7.85 4.52
CA ASN A 1045 14.25 -8.91 5.08
C ASN A 1045 14.20 -8.98 6.63
N TYR A 1046 14.73 -7.99 7.33
CA TYR A 1046 14.57 -7.87 8.78
C TYR A 1046 13.45 -6.89 9.14
N THR A 1047 12.66 -7.26 10.15
CA THR A 1047 11.68 -6.38 10.80
C THR A 1047 11.79 -6.50 12.31
N THR A 1048 11.42 -5.44 13.01
CA THR A 1048 11.27 -5.45 14.47
C THR A 1048 9.81 -5.22 14.84
N GLU A 1049 9.23 -6.14 15.60
CA GLU A 1049 7.93 -5.96 16.24
C GLU A 1049 8.12 -5.56 17.71
N PHE A 1050 7.25 -4.70 18.22
CA PHE A 1050 7.18 -4.31 19.63
C PHE A 1050 5.81 -4.69 20.17
N LEU A 1051 5.82 -5.52 21.21
CA LEU A 1051 4.63 -5.96 21.95
C LEU A 1051 4.59 -5.17 23.26
N LEU A 1052 3.70 -4.19 23.33
CA LEU A 1052 3.51 -3.30 24.47
C LEU A 1052 2.30 -3.75 25.29
N LEU A 1053 2.41 -3.71 26.61
CA LEU A 1053 1.30 -3.98 27.53
C LEU A 1053 1.41 -3.14 28.80
N ASN A 1054 0.30 -2.98 29.51
CA ASN A 1054 0.30 -2.35 30.82
C ASN A 1054 -0.87 -2.81 31.71
N GLY A 1055 -0.58 -3.15 32.97
CA GLY A 1055 -1.60 -3.48 33.97
C GLY A 1055 -2.44 -2.26 34.43
N SER A 1056 -2.00 -1.04 34.11
CA SER A 1056 -2.75 0.20 34.32
C SER A 1056 -2.80 1.05 33.04
N ALA A 1057 -3.73 2.01 32.97
CA ALA A 1057 -3.82 2.87 31.79
C ALA A 1057 -2.63 3.84 31.72
N ALA A 1058 -1.98 3.95 30.55
CA ALA A 1058 -0.85 4.85 30.32
C ALA A 1058 -0.65 5.19 28.83
N THR A 1059 -0.12 6.39 28.57
CA THR A 1059 0.37 6.78 27.24
C THR A 1059 1.79 6.24 27.05
N ALA A 1060 1.91 5.14 26.31
CA ALA A 1060 3.19 4.56 25.93
C ALA A 1060 3.89 5.45 24.90
N ARG A 1061 5.22 5.57 25.01
CA ARG A 1061 6.04 6.25 24.01
C ARG A 1061 7.23 5.38 23.65
N LEU A 1062 7.27 4.94 22.39
CA LEU A 1062 8.37 4.18 21.81
C LEU A 1062 9.19 5.12 20.92
N GLN A 1063 10.51 5.16 21.09
CA GLN A 1063 11.41 5.97 20.28
C GLN A 1063 12.45 5.09 19.58
N PHE A 1064 12.85 5.48 18.37
CA PHE A 1064 13.80 4.76 17.53
C PHE A 1064 15.09 5.58 17.35
N PHE A 1065 16.24 4.94 17.54
CA PHE A 1065 17.56 5.57 17.41
C PHE A 1065 18.49 4.70 16.58
N ASN A 1066 19.38 5.32 15.80
CA ASN A 1066 20.41 4.61 15.05
C ASN A 1066 21.60 4.22 15.96
N THR A 1067 22.62 3.57 15.38
CA THR A 1067 23.87 3.22 16.08
C THR A 1067 24.57 4.42 16.74
N GLU A 1068 24.49 5.61 16.14
CA GLU A 1068 25.14 6.83 16.60
C GLU A 1068 24.38 7.55 17.73
N GLY A 1069 23.11 7.19 17.97
CA GLY A 1069 22.23 7.84 18.96
C GLY A 1069 21.36 8.97 18.40
N GLU A 1070 21.33 9.15 17.08
CA GLU A 1070 20.44 10.08 16.41
C GLU A 1070 19.06 9.44 16.16
N PRO A 1071 17.97 10.22 16.16
CA PRO A 1071 16.63 9.70 15.89
C PRO A 1071 16.55 9.01 14.52
N LEU A 1072 16.12 7.74 14.50
CA LEU A 1072 16.01 6.94 13.27
C LEU A 1072 14.56 6.96 12.78
N ALA A 1073 14.33 7.52 11.60
CA ALA A 1073 13.02 7.45 10.96
C ALA A 1073 12.82 6.03 10.40
N VAL A 1074 11.91 5.27 11.00
CA VAL A 1074 11.51 3.94 10.51
C VAL A 1074 10.08 3.96 10.02
N THR A 1075 9.78 3.11 9.03
CA THR A 1075 8.40 2.88 8.58
C THR A 1075 7.78 1.79 9.43
N PHE A 1076 6.61 2.04 10.02
CA PHE A 1076 5.91 1.10 10.89
C PHE A 1076 4.40 1.09 10.66
N ARG A 1077 3.75 0.05 11.18
CA ARG A 1077 2.30 -0.11 11.35
C ARG A 1077 1.99 -0.58 12.75
#